data_AF-A0A2V6BEY3-F1
#
_entry.id   AF-A0A2V6BEY3-F1
#
_cell.length_a   1.000
_cell.length_b   1.000
_cell.length_c   1.000
_cell.angle_alpha   90.00
_cell.angle_beta   90.00
_cell.angle_gamma   90.00
#
_symmetry.space_group_name_H-M   'P 1'
#
loop_
_entity.id
_entity.type
_entity.pdbx_description
1 polymer ?
#
loop_
_entity_poly.entity_id
_entity_poly.type
_entity_poly.pdbx_seq_one_letter_code
_entity_poly.pdbx_strand_id
1 'polypeptide(L)'
;MPTKLNDCGCCEGITAIVPESLFNRPGLSQVRYRVGTQADFLRSALAALSELKFSALHTLTTRELDDFTIALLDSWATLADVLTFYQERIANELWLRTATERDSILRLAQLIGYRLKAGVAAETPLCFLLDETPGAPTEVTVAEGNKVQSVPGANEKPQTFETIEELEARVAWNVLKPRLKKPIVITAGLKEAYLKGTATNLAPGDALLFVGDERVADHHSNHWNFVLLLTVTADTKNDRTHVTWKKGLVQPPVQNVKVYAFRQLAARFGHNAPDPSLVTNPNGGAIGTWAGFDNYGSPMDLDSAYPKIVVQSWTVFVNTDGNVQLYRIKAVAFHSRADFALSGKVTRIALDITDHLNLFGRRNTIIYAQSEELSFADVPLHSAVNGNSVIVDRKVDGLTEGRLLLFAGVDSLTSEPLTDLVGIKKVELTGSLTKITFASVASPAPPKSYVRDSLVIYGNVARSTHGETVSEVLGTGDGSKANQSFKLKQAPALTYTRSTAPGGAESSLQIRVNDLLWHEVPSLFKRGPRERIFTTEMADNGTVTVRFGDGVRGARLPSGAQNVKATYRRGSGLDGLVRAGQLTSLLTRPPGLKSVLNSLAAEGADEPESFANAQQNAPLTVLTLERVVSLEDYENFSRSYAGIAKALATWTWDGRTRGVFLTLAAPLGAAVSNSLIADLITAIHASGDPFVPVRAVSYQKALFRITGKIKVDPDYEAEKVLAAANDTLRDAFSFAKRQFGQPVNLSEVIALVQAVAGVVAVDIDSLYRTGATVKLNSRLEAELPHGGDPASLGAAELLTLDPAPIDLKVMP
;
A
#
# COMPACT_ATOMS: atom_id res chain seq x y z
N MET A 1 85.82 -23.14 3.34
CA MET A 1 85.99 -22.88 1.90
C MET A 1 85.23 -21.61 1.56
N PRO A 2 85.78 -20.71 0.74
CA PRO A 2 85.23 -19.39 0.51
C PRO A 2 83.92 -19.43 -0.27
N THR A 3 83.10 -18.42 0.00
CA THR A 3 81.86 -18.01 -0.67
C THR A 3 82.05 -17.90 -2.18
N LYS A 4 81.21 -18.61 -2.96
CA LYS A 4 80.94 -18.22 -4.35
C LYS A 4 79.78 -17.24 -4.36
N LEU A 5 80.11 -15.96 -4.35
CA LEU A 5 79.26 -14.88 -4.84
C LEU A 5 79.15 -15.06 -6.36
N ASN A 6 78.04 -15.59 -6.85
CA ASN A 6 77.70 -15.53 -8.27
C ASN A 6 76.18 -15.50 -8.43
N ASP A 7 75.54 -14.52 -7.78
CA ASP A 7 74.08 -14.29 -7.81
C ASP A 7 73.67 -13.29 -8.90
N CYS A 8 74.57 -12.90 -9.81
CA CYS A 8 74.27 -11.88 -10.83
C CYS A 8 73.62 -12.40 -12.11
N GLY A 9 73.47 -13.72 -12.30
CA GLY A 9 72.80 -14.28 -13.49
C GLY A 9 73.46 -13.94 -14.85
N CYS A 10 74.61 -13.24 -14.87
CA CYS A 10 75.24 -12.70 -16.09
C CYS A 10 75.73 -13.77 -17.10
N CYS A 11 75.65 -15.06 -16.75
CA CYS A 11 76.02 -16.18 -17.62
C CYS A 11 74.83 -17.08 -18.01
N GLU A 12 73.60 -16.76 -17.57
CA GLU A 12 72.41 -17.34 -18.20
C GLU A 12 72.33 -16.72 -19.59
N GLY A 13 72.55 -17.52 -20.63
CA GLY A 13 72.44 -17.06 -22.01
C GLY A 13 71.09 -16.40 -22.29
N ILE A 14 71.04 -15.58 -23.34
CA ILE A 14 69.78 -14.98 -23.80
C ILE A 14 68.85 -16.15 -24.19
N THR A 15 67.80 -16.37 -23.41
CA THR A 15 66.82 -17.45 -23.65
C THR A 15 65.51 -16.83 -24.10
N ALA A 16 64.78 -17.54 -24.95
CA ALA A 16 63.44 -17.13 -25.33
C ALA A 16 62.51 -17.23 -24.10
N ILE A 17 61.84 -16.13 -23.78
CA ILE A 17 60.90 -16.01 -22.65
C ILE A 17 59.43 -16.04 -23.10
N VAL A 18 59.18 -15.96 -24.41
CA VAL A 18 57.85 -16.05 -25.03
C VAL A 18 57.77 -17.18 -26.06
N PRO A 19 56.59 -17.77 -26.30
CA PRO A 19 55.31 -17.46 -25.66
C PRO A 19 55.26 -17.91 -24.20
N GLU A 20 54.80 -17.03 -23.31
CA GLU A 20 54.49 -17.40 -21.92
C GLU A 20 53.38 -18.46 -21.88
N SER A 21 53.47 -19.37 -20.90
CA SER A 21 52.43 -20.36 -20.67
C SER A 21 51.14 -19.69 -20.20
N LEU A 22 50.02 -20.01 -20.86
CA LEU A 22 48.71 -19.50 -20.50
C LEU A 22 48.14 -20.28 -19.30
N PHE A 23 48.11 -19.64 -18.13
CA PHE A 23 47.44 -20.17 -16.95
C PHE A 23 46.54 -19.11 -16.31
N ASN A 24 45.27 -19.47 -16.10
CA ASN A 24 44.27 -18.64 -15.44
C ASN A 24 43.63 -19.44 -14.31
N ARG A 25 43.70 -18.92 -13.07
CA ARG A 25 42.97 -19.53 -11.95
C ARG A 25 41.45 -19.31 -12.13
N PRO A 26 40.59 -20.24 -11.64
CA PRO A 26 39.16 -20.03 -11.62
C PRO A 26 38.76 -18.76 -10.85
N GLY A 27 37.66 -18.12 -11.24
CA GLY A 27 37.09 -17.00 -10.48
C GLY A 27 37.69 -15.61 -10.77
N LEU A 28 38.63 -15.45 -11.71
CA LEU A 28 39.17 -14.14 -12.09
C LEU A 28 38.16 -13.26 -12.85
N SER A 29 38.15 -11.94 -12.60
CA SER A 29 37.33 -10.97 -13.35
C SER A 29 37.84 -10.67 -14.75
N GLN A 30 39.02 -11.19 -15.11
CA GLN A 30 39.64 -11.05 -16.43
C GLN A 30 40.46 -12.30 -16.74
N VAL A 31 40.45 -12.73 -18.00
CA VAL A 31 41.34 -13.76 -18.53
C VAL A 31 42.63 -13.08 -19.00
N ARG A 32 43.76 -13.54 -18.47
CA ARG A 32 45.09 -13.21 -19.00
C ARG A 32 45.35 -14.14 -20.18
N TYR A 33 45.39 -13.56 -21.38
CA TYR A 33 45.65 -14.29 -22.62
C TYR A 33 46.88 -13.76 -23.36
N ARG A 34 47.47 -12.65 -22.88
CA ARG A 34 48.73 -12.14 -23.42
C ARG A 34 49.89 -13.09 -23.14
N VAL A 35 50.53 -13.56 -24.21
CA VAL A 35 51.72 -14.44 -24.16
C VAL A 35 53.07 -13.69 -24.13
N GLY A 36 53.04 -12.35 -24.05
CA GLY A 36 54.24 -11.50 -23.97
C GLY A 36 53.92 -10.02 -24.24
N THR A 37 54.83 -9.12 -23.89
CA THR A 37 54.84 -7.70 -24.30
C THR A 37 55.82 -7.47 -25.45
N GLN A 38 55.79 -6.29 -26.10
CA GLN A 38 56.78 -5.94 -27.13
C GLN A 38 58.22 -6.19 -26.64
N ALA A 39 58.55 -5.81 -25.40
CA ALA A 39 59.88 -6.00 -24.84
C ALA A 39 60.24 -7.50 -24.73
N ASP A 40 59.29 -8.36 -24.39
CA ASP A 40 59.52 -9.79 -24.21
C ASP A 40 59.70 -10.51 -25.56
N PHE A 41 58.91 -10.12 -26.57
CA PHE A 41 59.05 -10.60 -27.94
C PHE A 41 60.38 -10.17 -28.55
N LEU A 42 60.78 -8.90 -28.37
CA LEU A 42 62.07 -8.40 -28.88
C LEU A 42 63.24 -9.13 -28.22
N ARG A 43 63.24 -9.28 -26.88
CA ARG A 43 64.28 -10.05 -26.18
C ARG A 43 64.37 -11.49 -26.67
N SER A 44 63.24 -12.15 -26.89
CA SER A 44 63.22 -13.53 -27.38
C SER A 44 63.66 -13.65 -28.83
N ALA A 45 63.35 -12.66 -29.67
CA ALA A 45 63.84 -12.60 -31.04
C ALA A 45 65.37 -12.37 -31.08
N LEU A 46 65.89 -11.48 -30.23
CA LEU A 46 67.33 -11.26 -30.08
C LEU A 46 68.06 -12.50 -29.54
N ALA A 47 67.43 -13.23 -28.62
CA ALA A 47 67.90 -14.53 -28.15
C ALA A 47 67.99 -15.55 -29.29
N ALA A 48 66.93 -15.61 -30.10
CA ALA A 48 66.78 -16.56 -31.18
C ALA A 48 67.83 -16.38 -32.29
N LEU A 49 68.37 -15.17 -32.49
CA LEU A 49 69.45 -14.94 -33.46
C LEU A 49 70.68 -15.84 -33.24
N SER A 50 70.90 -16.31 -32.01
CA SER A 50 72.02 -17.20 -31.66
C SER A 50 71.65 -18.69 -31.70
N GLU A 51 70.40 -19.05 -32.03
CA GLU A 51 69.97 -20.44 -32.07
C GLU A 51 70.49 -21.18 -33.30
N LEU A 52 70.83 -22.46 -33.14
CA LEU A 52 71.36 -23.33 -34.21
C LEU A 52 70.44 -23.41 -35.44
N LYS A 53 69.11 -23.32 -35.23
CA LYS A 53 68.11 -23.36 -36.32
C LYS A 53 68.17 -22.14 -37.24
N PHE A 54 68.80 -21.04 -36.78
CA PHE A 54 68.98 -19.80 -37.52
C PHE A 54 70.45 -19.54 -37.85
N SER A 55 71.23 -20.59 -38.11
CA SER A 55 72.68 -20.51 -38.39
C SER A 55 73.06 -19.51 -39.49
N ALA A 56 72.20 -19.30 -40.50
CA ALA A 56 72.40 -18.29 -41.54
C ALA A 56 72.46 -16.84 -40.98
N LEU A 57 71.83 -16.59 -39.83
CA LEU A 57 71.77 -15.29 -39.16
C LEU A 57 72.88 -15.10 -38.11
N HIS A 58 73.73 -16.09 -37.86
CA HIS A 58 74.82 -15.99 -36.87
C HIS A 58 75.87 -14.93 -37.21
N THR A 59 75.93 -14.52 -38.48
CA THR A 59 76.77 -13.41 -38.95
C THR A 59 76.23 -12.04 -38.53
N LEU A 60 74.97 -11.95 -38.08
CA LEU A 60 74.35 -10.72 -37.57
C LEU A 60 74.70 -10.53 -36.09
N THR A 61 75.81 -9.83 -35.83
CA THR A 61 76.36 -9.65 -34.48
C THR A 61 75.87 -8.40 -33.74
N THR A 62 75.33 -7.41 -34.46
CA THR A 62 74.79 -6.17 -33.88
C THR A 62 73.60 -6.44 -32.95
N ARG A 63 73.52 -5.70 -31.84
CA ARG A 63 72.39 -5.73 -30.89
C ARG A 63 71.93 -4.31 -30.52
N GLU A 64 72.43 -3.31 -31.25
CA GLU A 64 72.10 -1.91 -31.03
C GLU A 64 70.70 -1.61 -31.56
N LEU A 65 69.95 -0.78 -30.83
CA LEU A 65 68.56 -0.44 -31.17
C LEU A 65 68.45 0.50 -32.37
N ASP A 66 69.53 1.15 -32.79
CA ASP A 66 69.59 2.04 -33.96
C ASP A 66 69.94 1.29 -35.26
N ASP A 67 70.25 -0.01 -35.19
CA ASP A 67 70.49 -0.85 -36.36
C ASP A 67 69.17 -1.24 -37.06
N PHE A 68 69.11 -1.05 -38.38
CA PHE A 68 67.92 -1.34 -39.18
C PHE A 68 67.44 -2.80 -39.06
N THR A 69 68.35 -3.76 -38.92
CA THR A 69 67.98 -5.19 -38.79
C THR A 69 67.34 -5.48 -37.44
N ILE A 70 67.75 -4.78 -36.38
CA ILE A 70 67.14 -4.85 -35.05
C ILE A 70 65.81 -4.10 -35.05
N ALA A 71 65.70 -2.98 -35.76
CA ALA A 71 64.45 -2.27 -35.97
C ALA A 71 63.37 -3.13 -36.67
N LEU A 72 63.76 -4.05 -37.57
CA LEU A 72 62.83 -5.03 -38.15
C LEU A 72 62.32 -6.05 -37.12
N LEU A 73 63.19 -6.52 -36.21
CA LEU A 73 62.78 -7.39 -35.12
C LEU A 73 61.87 -6.67 -34.12
N ASP A 74 62.16 -5.40 -33.84
CA ASP A 74 61.33 -4.54 -33.00
C ASP A 74 59.95 -4.27 -33.63
N SER A 75 59.92 -4.01 -34.95
CA SER A 75 58.67 -3.88 -35.70
C SER A 75 57.82 -5.15 -35.61
N TRP A 76 58.44 -6.34 -35.71
CA TRP A 76 57.76 -7.61 -35.54
C TRP A 76 57.28 -7.84 -34.09
N ALA A 77 58.11 -7.48 -33.10
CA ALA A 77 57.76 -7.56 -31.69
C ALA A 77 56.57 -6.65 -31.34
N THR A 78 56.53 -5.45 -31.92
CA THR A 78 55.40 -4.52 -31.80
C THR A 78 54.14 -5.10 -32.43
N LEU A 79 54.23 -5.69 -33.63
CA LEU A 79 53.10 -6.39 -34.24
C LEU A 79 52.59 -7.54 -33.36
N ALA A 80 53.49 -8.34 -32.79
CA ALA A 80 53.15 -9.43 -31.89
C ALA A 80 52.43 -8.93 -30.62
N ASP A 81 52.89 -7.82 -30.01
CA ASP A 81 52.25 -7.18 -28.86
C ASP A 81 50.82 -6.69 -29.18
N VAL A 82 50.64 -6.06 -30.35
CA VAL A 82 49.32 -5.62 -30.83
C VAL A 82 48.40 -6.82 -31.07
N LEU A 83 48.89 -7.90 -31.68
CA LEU A 83 48.06 -9.09 -31.93
C LEU A 83 47.63 -9.77 -30.63
N THR A 84 48.57 -9.96 -29.69
CA THR A 84 48.27 -10.61 -28.39
C THR A 84 47.34 -9.75 -27.52
N PHE A 85 47.45 -8.42 -27.61
CA PHE A 85 46.50 -7.47 -27.02
C PHE A 85 45.07 -7.68 -27.52
N TYR A 86 44.87 -7.77 -28.84
CA TYR A 86 43.55 -7.99 -29.42
C TYR A 86 43.02 -9.40 -29.10
N GLN A 87 43.87 -10.42 -29.13
CA GLN A 87 43.47 -11.78 -28.73
C GLN A 87 42.99 -11.84 -27.27
N GLU A 88 43.65 -11.13 -26.35
CA GLU A 88 43.20 -11.06 -24.96
C GLU A 88 41.85 -10.38 -24.80
N ARG A 89 41.59 -9.29 -25.52
CA ARG A 89 40.27 -8.66 -25.53
C ARG A 89 39.20 -9.59 -26.06
N ILE A 90 39.45 -10.23 -27.21
CA ILE A 90 38.55 -11.22 -27.81
C ILE A 90 38.29 -12.36 -26.81
N ALA A 91 39.33 -12.88 -26.16
CA ALA A 91 39.21 -13.97 -25.18
C ALA A 91 38.34 -13.56 -23.99
N ASN A 92 38.44 -12.32 -23.51
CA ASN A 92 37.59 -11.81 -22.44
C ASN A 92 36.12 -11.69 -22.89
N GLU A 93 35.84 -11.33 -24.14
CA GLU A 93 34.49 -11.24 -24.69
C GLU A 93 33.80 -12.61 -24.89
N LEU A 94 34.54 -13.72 -24.89
CA LEU A 94 33.98 -15.07 -25.08
C LEU A 94 33.31 -15.66 -23.83
N TRP A 95 33.48 -15.05 -22.66
CA TRP A 95 32.91 -15.54 -21.42
C TRP A 95 32.02 -14.48 -20.79
N LEU A 96 30.81 -14.88 -20.38
CA LEU A 96 29.80 -13.94 -19.88
C LEU A 96 30.34 -13.05 -18.75
N ARG A 97 31.12 -13.61 -17.81
CA ARG A 97 31.64 -12.90 -16.62
C ARG A 97 32.81 -11.94 -16.91
N THR A 98 33.50 -12.09 -18.04
CA THR A 98 34.66 -11.25 -18.40
C THR A 98 34.37 -10.36 -19.60
N ALA A 99 33.29 -10.63 -20.33
CA ALA A 99 32.85 -9.79 -21.43
C ALA A 99 32.53 -8.39 -20.91
N THR A 100 32.94 -7.38 -21.67
CA THR A 100 32.72 -5.96 -21.39
C THR A 100 31.81 -5.33 -22.44
N GLU A 101 31.80 -5.87 -23.67
CA GLU A 101 30.90 -5.42 -24.72
C GLU A 101 29.50 -6.01 -24.55
N ARG A 102 28.50 -5.16 -24.75
CA ARG A 102 27.10 -5.54 -24.58
C ARG A 102 26.61 -6.53 -25.63
N ASP A 103 27.05 -6.40 -26.88
CA ASP A 103 26.70 -7.34 -27.96
C ASP A 103 27.19 -8.75 -27.63
N SER A 104 28.39 -8.88 -27.04
CA SER A 104 28.93 -10.17 -26.57
C SER A 104 28.02 -10.79 -25.51
N ILE A 105 27.68 -10.06 -24.45
CA ILE A 105 26.80 -10.56 -23.38
C ILE A 105 25.43 -10.95 -23.91
N LEU A 106 24.82 -10.11 -24.76
CA LEU A 106 23.54 -10.38 -25.40
C LEU A 106 23.57 -11.68 -26.21
N ARG A 107 24.60 -11.87 -27.04
CA ARG A 107 24.73 -13.08 -27.86
C ARG A 107 25.00 -14.31 -27.01
N LEU A 108 25.87 -14.21 -26.01
CA LEU A 108 26.16 -15.31 -25.07
C LEU A 108 24.91 -15.69 -24.27
N ALA A 109 24.13 -14.71 -23.81
CA ALA A 109 22.84 -14.93 -23.17
C ALA A 109 21.83 -15.60 -24.11
N GLN A 110 21.74 -15.14 -25.37
CA GLN A 110 20.84 -15.74 -26.37
C GLN A 110 21.19 -17.20 -26.70
N LEU A 111 22.48 -17.59 -26.64
CA LEU A 111 22.89 -18.98 -26.85
C LEU A 111 22.25 -19.94 -25.83
N ILE A 112 21.99 -19.44 -24.62
CA ILE A 112 21.33 -20.20 -23.55
C ILE A 112 19.83 -19.89 -23.44
N GLY A 113 19.25 -19.18 -24.41
CA GLY A 113 17.84 -18.81 -24.44
C GLY A 113 17.47 -17.65 -23.51
N TYR A 114 18.44 -17.03 -22.83
CA TYR A 114 18.21 -15.89 -21.95
C TYR A 114 17.91 -14.63 -22.75
N ARG A 115 16.85 -13.92 -22.35
CA ARG A 115 16.51 -12.59 -22.87
C ARG A 115 16.52 -11.61 -21.71
N LEU A 116 17.12 -10.45 -21.94
CA LEU A 116 17.03 -9.33 -21.01
C LEU A 116 15.58 -9.02 -20.70
N LYS A 117 15.28 -8.76 -19.43
CA LYS A 117 13.96 -8.27 -19.06
C LYS A 117 13.71 -6.90 -19.68
N ALA A 118 12.49 -6.70 -20.15
CA ALA A 118 12.01 -5.40 -20.56
C ALA A 118 11.51 -4.60 -19.35
N GLY A 119 11.42 -3.28 -19.50
CA GLY A 119 10.84 -2.42 -18.48
C GLY A 119 9.34 -2.65 -18.36
N VAL A 120 8.83 -2.63 -17.14
CA VAL A 120 7.42 -2.87 -16.82
C VAL A 120 6.74 -1.57 -16.42
N ALA A 121 5.52 -1.38 -16.93
CA ALA A 121 4.69 -0.23 -16.60
C ALA A 121 4.33 -0.22 -15.12
N ALA A 122 4.42 0.95 -14.49
CA ALA A 122 3.77 1.18 -13.20
C ALA A 122 2.25 1.03 -13.32
N GLU A 123 1.57 0.67 -12.24
CA GLU A 123 0.12 0.57 -12.18
C GLU A 123 -0.44 1.31 -10.96
N THR A 124 -1.63 1.87 -11.13
CA THR A 124 -2.38 2.49 -10.02
C THR A 124 -3.87 2.59 -10.37
N PRO A 125 -4.79 2.45 -9.41
CA PRO A 125 -6.21 2.74 -9.65
C PRO A 125 -6.45 4.25 -9.74
N LEU A 126 -7.26 4.66 -10.71
CA LEU A 126 -7.74 6.03 -10.89
C LEU A 126 -9.17 6.16 -10.39
N CYS A 127 -9.44 7.22 -9.63
CA CYS A 127 -10.76 7.61 -9.20
C CYS A 127 -11.26 8.77 -10.05
N PHE A 128 -12.36 8.56 -10.77
CA PHE A 128 -12.98 9.55 -11.64
C PHE A 128 -14.15 10.24 -10.94
N LEU A 129 -14.19 11.56 -10.95
CA LEU A 129 -15.28 12.35 -10.40
C LEU A 129 -16.05 13.01 -11.54
N LEU A 130 -17.35 12.75 -11.60
CA LEU A 130 -18.27 13.36 -12.55
C LEU A 130 -18.72 14.73 -12.06
N ASP A 131 -19.14 15.58 -12.99
CA ASP A 131 -19.74 16.88 -12.68
C ASP A 131 -21.12 16.70 -12.04
N GLU A 132 -21.34 17.40 -10.93
CA GLU A 132 -22.58 17.34 -10.14
C GLU A 132 -23.48 18.57 -10.42
N THR A 133 -23.07 19.44 -11.35
CA THR A 133 -23.87 20.61 -11.71
C THR A 133 -25.20 20.20 -12.36
N PRO A 134 -26.31 20.90 -12.04
CA PRO A 134 -27.60 20.62 -12.68
C PRO A 134 -27.50 20.71 -14.21
N GLY A 135 -27.90 19.64 -14.90
CA GLY A 135 -27.83 19.54 -16.36
C GLY A 135 -26.62 18.78 -16.91
N ALA A 136 -25.63 18.43 -16.07
CA ALA A 136 -24.56 17.51 -16.45
C ALA A 136 -25.06 16.06 -16.58
N PRO A 137 -24.43 15.22 -17.44
CA PRO A 137 -24.75 13.79 -17.52
C PRO A 137 -24.57 13.09 -16.16
N THR A 138 -25.56 12.30 -15.74
CA THR A 138 -25.49 11.54 -14.48
C THR A 138 -24.65 10.26 -14.59
N GLU A 139 -24.38 9.82 -15.81
CA GLU A 139 -23.62 8.62 -16.16
C GLU A 139 -22.69 8.93 -17.34
N VAL A 140 -21.46 8.44 -17.29
CA VAL A 140 -20.41 8.67 -18.29
C VAL A 140 -19.63 7.38 -18.48
N THR A 141 -19.42 6.98 -19.73
CA THR A 141 -18.51 5.88 -20.07
C THR A 141 -17.09 6.42 -20.25
N VAL A 142 -16.16 5.97 -19.41
CA VAL A 142 -14.73 6.19 -19.56
C VAL A 142 -14.17 5.00 -20.31
N ALA A 143 -13.81 5.19 -21.58
CA ALA A 143 -13.30 4.11 -22.44
C ALA A 143 -11.95 3.57 -21.94
N GLU A 144 -11.64 2.33 -22.32
CA GLU A 144 -10.27 1.82 -22.28
C GLU A 144 -9.33 2.74 -23.09
N GLY A 145 -8.12 2.99 -22.59
CA GLY A 145 -7.17 3.91 -23.19
C GLY A 145 -7.39 5.39 -22.85
N ASN A 146 -8.30 5.72 -21.92
CA ASN A 146 -8.52 7.09 -21.50
C ASN A 146 -7.26 7.64 -20.79
N LYS A 147 -6.71 8.74 -21.31
CA LYS A 147 -5.41 9.27 -20.90
C LYS A 147 -5.49 10.27 -19.73
N VAL A 148 -4.63 10.06 -18.74
CA VAL A 148 -4.39 10.93 -17.59
C VAL A 148 -2.90 11.24 -17.49
N GLN A 149 -2.55 12.43 -17.01
CA GLN A 149 -1.17 12.85 -16.88
C GLN A 149 -0.86 13.32 -15.46
N SER A 150 0.36 13.01 -15.00
CA SER A 150 0.87 13.48 -13.73
C SER A 150 1.24 14.95 -13.78
N VAL A 151 1.04 15.65 -12.68
CA VAL A 151 1.63 16.96 -12.45
C VAL A 151 3.02 16.72 -11.83
N PRO A 152 4.11 17.04 -12.55
CA PRO A 152 5.46 16.76 -12.08
C PRO A 152 5.85 17.62 -10.87
N GLY A 153 6.67 17.07 -9.97
CA GLY A 153 7.42 17.85 -8.98
C GLY A 153 8.58 18.64 -9.58
N ALA A 154 9.36 19.31 -8.72
CA ALA A 154 10.58 20.00 -9.16
C ALA A 154 11.58 19.00 -9.77
N ASN A 155 11.98 19.23 -11.02
CA ASN A 155 12.86 18.36 -11.83
C ASN A 155 12.25 17.02 -12.30
N GLU A 156 10.93 16.83 -12.20
CA GLU A 156 10.24 15.65 -12.76
C GLU A 156 9.64 15.98 -14.14
N LYS A 157 9.46 14.97 -15.00
CA LYS A 157 8.72 15.10 -16.26
C LYS A 157 7.28 14.60 -16.08
N PRO A 158 6.28 15.17 -16.79
CA PRO A 158 4.92 14.66 -16.79
C PRO A 158 4.88 13.20 -17.30
N GLN A 159 4.19 12.33 -16.57
CA GLN A 159 4.05 10.92 -16.88
C GLN A 159 2.61 10.62 -17.28
N THR A 160 2.42 9.80 -18.32
CA THR A 160 1.09 9.52 -18.87
C THR A 160 0.62 8.14 -18.46
N PHE A 161 -0.64 8.03 -18.06
CA PHE A 161 -1.31 6.79 -17.70
C PHE A 161 -2.55 6.61 -18.58
N GLU A 162 -2.86 5.35 -18.88
CA GLU A 162 -4.07 4.97 -19.61
C GLU A 162 -4.89 3.99 -18.79
N THR A 163 -6.21 4.13 -18.82
CA THR A 163 -7.13 3.09 -18.32
C THR A 163 -6.97 1.82 -19.14
N ILE A 164 -6.98 0.66 -18.47
CA ILE A 164 -6.86 -0.65 -19.14
C ILE A 164 -8.19 -1.40 -19.24
N GLU A 165 -9.27 -0.74 -18.81
CA GLU A 165 -10.63 -1.25 -18.85
C GLU A 165 -11.60 -0.10 -19.10
N GLU A 166 -12.74 -0.43 -19.69
CA GLU A 166 -13.87 0.50 -19.77
C GLU A 166 -14.55 0.62 -18.40
N LEU A 167 -14.85 1.85 -17.98
CA LEU A 167 -15.56 2.14 -16.74
C LEU A 167 -16.84 2.92 -17.04
N GLU A 168 -17.97 2.32 -16.72
CA GLU A 168 -19.21 3.06 -16.52
C GLU A 168 -19.13 3.78 -15.17
N ALA A 169 -19.11 5.11 -15.20
CA ALA A 169 -19.01 5.98 -14.04
C ALA A 169 -20.32 6.74 -13.81
N ARG A 170 -20.72 6.92 -12.56
CA ARG A 170 -21.98 7.57 -12.18
C ARG A 170 -21.76 8.63 -11.11
N VAL A 171 -22.53 9.72 -11.18
CA VAL A 171 -22.50 10.81 -10.18
C VAL A 171 -22.81 10.26 -8.78
N ALA A 172 -23.76 9.32 -8.68
CA ALA A 172 -24.13 8.68 -7.40
C ALA A 172 -22.95 7.98 -6.69
N TRP A 173 -21.90 7.61 -7.43
CA TRP A 173 -20.73 6.86 -6.97
C TRP A 173 -19.47 7.72 -6.80
N ASN A 174 -19.55 9.04 -7.05
CA ASN A 174 -18.43 9.97 -6.85
C ASN A 174 -17.83 9.83 -5.46
N VAL A 175 -18.67 10.03 -4.43
CA VAL A 175 -18.28 9.92 -3.02
C VAL A 175 -19.41 9.28 -2.22
N LEU A 176 -19.17 8.07 -1.73
CA LEU A 176 -20.03 7.38 -0.78
C LEU A 176 -19.45 7.55 0.64
N LYS A 177 -20.32 7.74 1.62
CA LYS A 177 -19.93 7.82 3.04
C LYS A 177 -20.55 6.66 3.81
N PRO A 178 -19.88 6.14 4.85
CA PRO A 178 -20.51 5.17 5.72
C PRO A 178 -21.70 5.82 6.44
N ARG A 179 -22.67 5.00 6.81
CA ARG A 179 -23.76 5.40 7.70
C ARG A 179 -23.17 5.91 9.03
N LEU A 180 -23.46 7.17 9.35
CA LEU A 180 -22.95 7.85 10.56
C LEU A 180 -23.92 7.82 11.75
N LYS A 181 -25.19 7.49 11.49
CA LYS A 181 -26.25 7.54 12.51
C LYS A 181 -27.29 6.46 12.29
N LYS A 182 -27.93 6.01 13.36
CA LYS A 182 -29.02 5.02 13.32
C LYS A 182 -30.19 5.44 14.20
N PRO A 183 -31.43 5.04 13.86
CA PRO A 183 -32.55 5.18 14.77
C PRO A 183 -32.23 4.57 16.13
N ILE A 184 -32.66 5.24 17.20
CA ILE A 184 -32.59 4.67 18.54
C ILE A 184 -33.51 3.44 18.60
N VAL A 185 -33.03 2.38 19.27
CA VAL A 185 -33.85 1.21 19.58
C VAL A 185 -34.06 1.22 21.08
N ILE A 186 -35.31 1.32 21.51
CA ILE A 186 -35.66 1.32 22.93
C ILE A 186 -35.71 -0.13 23.41
N THR A 187 -34.78 -0.49 24.28
CA THR A 187 -34.66 -1.86 24.82
C THR A 187 -34.47 -1.84 26.33
N ALA A 188 -34.77 -2.96 26.98
CA ALA A 188 -34.43 -3.13 28.39
C ALA A 188 -32.92 -2.90 28.59
N GLY A 189 -32.55 -2.25 29.70
CA GLY A 189 -31.19 -1.87 30.03
C GLY A 189 -30.70 -0.54 29.44
N LEU A 190 -31.42 0.09 28.51
CA LEU A 190 -31.02 1.38 27.92
C LEU A 190 -30.86 2.46 29.00
N LYS A 191 -29.78 3.25 28.93
CA LYS A 191 -29.41 4.29 29.92
C LYS A 191 -29.25 5.70 29.35
N GLU A 192 -29.45 5.84 28.04
CA GLU A 192 -29.27 7.10 27.34
C GLU A 192 -30.21 7.20 26.13
N ALA A 193 -30.50 8.42 25.72
CA ALA A 193 -31.21 8.71 24.48
C ALA A 193 -30.76 10.04 23.89
N TYR A 194 -31.07 10.21 22.60
CA TYR A 194 -30.91 11.48 21.91
C TYR A 194 -32.29 12.01 21.55
N LEU A 195 -32.56 13.27 21.89
CA LEU A 195 -33.80 13.97 21.61
C LEU A 195 -33.54 15.03 20.53
N LYS A 196 -34.50 15.24 19.63
CA LYS A 196 -34.40 16.23 18.56
C LYS A 196 -34.50 17.65 19.12
N GLY A 197 -33.65 18.53 18.63
CA GLY A 197 -33.56 19.91 19.09
C GLY A 197 -32.60 20.11 20.26
N THR A 198 -32.11 21.34 20.40
CA THR A 198 -31.33 21.81 21.57
C THR A 198 -32.16 22.61 22.58
N ALA A 199 -33.27 23.20 22.15
CA ALA A 199 -34.20 23.94 23.00
C ALA A 199 -35.20 23.03 23.74
N THR A 200 -34.71 21.92 24.31
CA THR A 200 -35.55 20.94 25.02
C THR A 200 -35.96 21.39 26.42
N ASN A 201 -35.33 22.45 26.96
CA ASN A 201 -35.54 22.95 28.33
C ASN A 201 -35.44 21.85 29.40
N LEU A 202 -34.61 20.83 29.17
CA LEU A 202 -34.34 19.76 30.13
C LEU A 202 -33.11 20.10 30.96
N ALA A 203 -33.14 19.73 32.24
CA ALA A 203 -32.04 19.83 33.18
C ALA A 203 -31.79 18.50 33.92
N PRO A 204 -30.58 18.28 34.48
CA PRO A 204 -30.36 17.19 35.42
C PRO A 204 -31.38 17.20 36.56
N GLY A 205 -32.02 16.05 36.82
CA GLY A 205 -33.12 15.90 37.78
C GLY A 205 -34.51 15.89 37.14
N ASP A 206 -34.68 16.40 35.92
CA ASP A 206 -35.96 16.33 35.21
C ASP A 206 -36.34 14.89 34.87
N ALA A 207 -37.63 14.67 34.61
CA ALA A 207 -38.16 13.34 34.35
C ALA A 207 -38.57 13.15 32.89
N LEU A 208 -38.27 11.95 32.37
CA LEU A 208 -38.79 11.47 31.09
C LEU A 208 -39.70 10.25 31.29
N LEU A 209 -40.77 10.20 30.51
CA LEU A 209 -41.69 9.07 30.40
C LEU A 209 -41.60 8.47 29.00
N PHE A 210 -41.39 7.16 28.93
CA PHE A 210 -41.45 6.35 27.71
C PHE A 210 -42.76 5.58 27.70
N VAL A 211 -43.61 5.84 26.71
CA VAL A 211 -44.92 5.18 26.54
C VAL A 211 -45.13 4.82 25.08
N GLY A 212 -45.65 3.64 24.82
CA GLY A 212 -46.03 3.16 23.49
C GLY A 212 -47.51 2.80 23.40
N ASP A 213 -47.88 2.20 22.29
CA ASP A 213 -49.27 1.81 21.99
C ASP A 213 -49.82 0.83 23.04
N GLU A 214 -48.96 0.07 23.71
CA GLU A 214 -49.35 -0.91 24.73
C GLU A 214 -50.12 -0.24 25.88
N ARG A 215 -49.66 0.93 26.36
CA ARG A 215 -50.34 1.67 27.44
C ARG A 215 -51.51 2.51 26.95
N VAL A 216 -51.55 2.83 25.66
CA VAL A 216 -52.65 3.57 25.03
C VAL A 216 -53.84 2.64 24.78
N ALA A 217 -53.58 1.39 24.36
CA ALA A 217 -54.59 0.38 24.09
C ALA A 217 -55.09 -0.29 25.37
N ASP A 218 -54.19 -0.59 26.32
CA ASP A 218 -54.52 -1.16 27.62
C ASP A 218 -54.05 -0.23 28.74
N HIS A 219 -55.01 0.33 29.47
CA HIS A 219 -54.70 1.25 30.55
C HIS A 219 -54.00 0.58 31.75
N HIS A 220 -54.01 -0.75 31.86
CA HIS A 220 -53.34 -1.48 32.93
C HIS A 220 -51.97 -2.03 32.52
N SER A 221 -51.50 -1.75 31.30
CA SER A 221 -50.21 -2.22 30.81
C SER A 221 -49.04 -1.62 31.61
N ASN A 222 -48.08 -2.47 31.97
CA ASN A 222 -46.82 -2.07 32.62
C ASN A 222 -45.68 -1.83 31.62
N HIS A 223 -45.95 -1.83 30.31
CA HIS A 223 -44.98 -1.55 29.26
C HIS A 223 -44.76 -0.03 29.09
N TRP A 224 -44.22 0.59 30.12
CA TRP A 224 -43.82 1.99 30.15
C TRP A 224 -42.63 2.17 31.09
N ASN A 225 -41.86 3.23 30.93
CA ASN A 225 -40.79 3.56 31.87
C ASN A 225 -40.75 5.03 32.22
N PHE A 226 -40.44 5.29 33.48
CA PHE A 226 -40.17 6.62 34.02
C PHE A 226 -38.72 6.67 34.48
N VAL A 227 -38.00 7.71 34.06
CA VAL A 227 -36.59 7.90 34.43
C VAL A 227 -36.35 9.34 34.85
N LEU A 228 -35.42 9.52 35.80
CA LEU A 228 -34.88 10.83 36.16
C LEU A 228 -33.54 11.03 35.44
N LEU A 229 -33.37 12.19 34.83
CA LEU A 229 -32.20 12.55 34.06
C LEU A 229 -31.01 12.80 34.98
N LEU A 230 -29.89 12.13 34.69
CA LEU A 230 -28.62 12.31 35.36
C LEU A 230 -27.81 13.43 34.69
N THR A 231 -27.74 13.43 33.37
CA THR A 231 -27.09 14.47 32.57
C THR A 231 -27.94 14.88 31.39
N VAL A 232 -27.80 16.14 30.99
CA VAL A 232 -28.40 16.72 29.79
C VAL A 232 -27.32 17.53 29.08
N THR A 233 -27.05 17.23 27.82
CA THR A 233 -26.00 17.88 27.04
C THR A 233 -26.52 18.24 25.66
N ALA A 234 -26.56 19.54 25.36
CA ALA A 234 -26.97 20.04 24.05
C ALA A 234 -25.85 19.88 23.02
N ASP A 235 -26.14 19.25 21.89
CA ASP A 235 -25.29 19.13 20.71
C ASP A 235 -25.84 20.06 19.62
N THR A 236 -25.38 21.31 19.66
CA THR A 236 -25.80 22.38 18.74
C THR A 236 -25.43 22.10 17.29
N LYS A 237 -24.35 21.37 17.04
CA LYS A 237 -23.88 21.03 15.69
C LYS A 237 -24.85 20.09 14.97
N ASN A 238 -25.48 19.17 15.70
CA ASN A 238 -26.36 18.14 15.14
C ASN A 238 -27.83 18.33 15.50
N ASP A 239 -28.20 19.50 16.04
CA ASP A 239 -29.55 19.88 16.49
C ASP A 239 -30.22 18.79 17.35
N ARG A 240 -29.53 18.36 18.42
CA ARG A 240 -30.01 17.31 19.32
C ARG A 240 -29.57 17.52 20.76
N THR A 241 -30.26 16.90 21.69
CA THR A 241 -29.91 16.86 23.11
C THR A 241 -29.64 15.42 23.54
N HIS A 242 -28.45 15.16 24.10
CA HIS A 242 -28.09 13.88 24.72
C HIS A 242 -28.51 13.88 26.17
N VAL A 243 -29.23 12.83 26.57
CA VAL A 243 -29.71 12.65 27.94
C VAL A 243 -29.30 11.28 28.47
N THR A 244 -28.89 11.22 29.74
CA THR A 244 -28.53 9.96 30.41
C THR A 244 -29.29 9.78 31.72
N TRP A 245 -29.43 8.55 32.20
CA TRP A 245 -30.07 8.22 33.46
C TRP A 245 -29.41 7.00 34.14
N LYS A 246 -29.59 6.87 35.47
CA LYS A 246 -28.81 5.93 36.30
C LYS A 246 -29.19 4.45 36.12
N LYS A 247 -30.48 4.14 36.19
CA LYS A 247 -31.01 2.75 36.14
C LYS A 247 -31.54 2.46 34.73
N GLY A 248 -31.10 1.35 34.12
CA GLY A 248 -31.58 0.98 32.78
C GLY A 248 -33.09 0.75 32.74
N LEU A 249 -33.71 0.93 31.57
CA LEU A 249 -35.14 0.65 31.37
C LEU A 249 -35.44 -0.83 31.71
N VAL A 250 -36.57 -1.12 32.37
CA VAL A 250 -36.86 -2.49 32.85
C VAL A 250 -37.84 -3.22 31.93
N GLN A 251 -38.95 -2.56 31.59
CA GLN A 251 -40.00 -3.07 30.71
C GLN A 251 -40.46 -1.95 29.76
N PRO A 252 -39.62 -1.52 28.82
CA PRO A 252 -39.98 -0.43 27.95
C PRO A 252 -41.10 -0.82 26.99
N PRO A 253 -41.86 0.16 26.49
CA PRO A 253 -42.74 -0.05 25.36
C PRO A 253 -41.92 -0.43 24.12
N VAL A 254 -42.53 -1.19 23.21
CA VAL A 254 -41.90 -1.72 22.00
C VAL A 254 -42.52 -1.10 20.75
N GLN A 255 -43.83 -0.80 20.76
CA GLN A 255 -44.55 -0.27 19.62
C GLN A 255 -44.76 1.25 19.72
N ASN A 256 -44.44 1.98 18.64
CA ASN A 256 -44.65 3.42 18.51
C ASN A 256 -44.25 4.22 19.76
N VAL A 257 -43.04 3.93 20.27
CA VAL A 257 -42.55 4.53 21.52
C VAL A 257 -42.45 6.04 21.37
N LYS A 258 -43.12 6.75 22.28
CA LYS A 258 -43.05 8.19 22.47
C LYS A 258 -42.35 8.51 23.78
N VAL A 259 -41.71 9.67 23.82
CA VAL A 259 -41.04 10.18 25.01
C VAL A 259 -41.66 11.51 25.41
N TYR A 260 -41.95 11.67 26.70
CA TYR A 260 -42.56 12.88 27.25
C TYR A 260 -41.69 13.44 28.36
N ALA A 261 -41.50 14.76 28.38
CA ALA A 261 -40.93 15.50 29.49
C ALA A 261 -42.04 16.09 30.36
N PHE A 262 -41.85 16.08 31.68
CA PHE A 262 -42.79 16.74 32.61
C PHE A 262 -42.31 18.14 32.95
N ARG A 263 -43.16 19.13 32.70
CA ARG A 263 -42.79 20.55 32.90
C ARG A 263 -43.24 21.11 34.24
N GLN A 264 -44.03 20.35 35.01
CA GLN A 264 -44.56 20.79 36.30
C GLN A 264 -44.48 19.66 37.33
N LEU A 265 -43.94 19.99 38.50
CA LEU A 265 -44.12 19.18 39.71
C LEU A 265 -45.28 19.77 40.53
N ALA A 266 -46.15 18.89 41.00
CA ALA A 266 -47.27 19.23 41.86
C ALA A 266 -47.28 18.32 43.09
N ALA A 267 -48.00 18.74 44.12
CA ALA A 267 -48.32 17.93 45.28
C ALA A 267 -49.84 17.76 45.38
N ARG A 268 -50.30 16.83 46.22
CA ARG A 268 -51.72 16.77 46.57
C ARG A 268 -52.07 17.95 47.47
N PHE A 269 -53.22 18.57 47.28
CA PHE A 269 -53.71 19.62 48.18
C PHE A 269 -53.71 19.13 49.63
N GLY A 270 -53.17 19.89 50.57
CA GLY A 270 -53.02 19.44 51.96
C GLY A 270 -51.71 18.72 52.29
N HIS A 271 -50.75 18.57 51.36
CA HIS A 271 -49.44 17.98 51.66
C HIS A 271 -48.68 18.73 52.78
N ASN A 272 -48.86 20.05 52.83
CA ASN A 272 -48.28 20.97 53.80
C ASN A 272 -49.27 21.38 54.90
N ALA A 273 -50.40 20.67 55.05
CA ALA A 273 -51.35 20.95 56.11
C ALA A 273 -50.64 20.89 57.48
N PRO A 274 -50.96 21.78 58.44
CA PRO A 274 -50.38 21.72 59.77
C PRO A 274 -50.76 20.40 60.46
N ASP A 275 -50.01 20.05 61.50
CA ASP A 275 -50.35 18.91 62.35
C ASP A 275 -51.75 19.17 62.96
N PRO A 276 -52.74 18.28 62.76
CA PRO A 276 -54.10 18.47 63.26
C PRO A 276 -54.17 18.53 64.79
N SER A 277 -53.16 18.02 65.51
CA SER A 277 -53.07 18.17 66.96
C SER A 277 -52.79 19.60 67.43
N LEU A 278 -52.21 20.43 66.54
CA LEU A 278 -51.91 21.84 66.79
C LEU A 278 -53.08 22.78 66.42
N VAL A 279 -54.18 22.24 65.87
CA VAL A 279 -55.34 23.02 65.45
C VAL A 279 -56.56 22.65 66.31
N THR A 280 -57.21 23.67 66.87
CA THR A 280 -58.43 23.52 67.67
C THR A 280 -59.67 23.58 66.79
N ASN A 281 -60.64 22.72 67.08
CA ASN A 281 -61.96 22.80 66.49
C ASN A 281 -62.73 24.01 67.08
N PRO A 282 -63.87 24.42 66.47
CA PRO A 282 -64.68 25.54 66.96
C PRO A 282 -65.19 25.42 68.41
N ASN A 283 -65.13 24.20 68.99
CA ASN A 283 -65.56 23.89 70.34
C ASN A 283 -64.38 23.77 71.33
N GLY A 284 -63.15 24.14 70.92
CA GLY A 284 -61.95 24.20 71.77
C GLY A 284 -61.18 22.87 71.94
N GLY A 285 -61.59 21.79 71.29
CA GLY A 285 -60.88 20.49 71.32
C GLY A 285 -59.86 20.33 70.19
N ALA A 286 -58.76 19.62 70.44
CA ALA A 286 -57.80 19.26 69.38
C ALA A 286 -58.47 18.35 68.33
N ILE A 287 -58.21 18.59 67.05
CA ILE A 287 -58.87 17.89 65.93
C ILE A 287 -58.40 16.42 65.83
N GLY A 288 -57.17 16.11 66.25
CA GLY A 288 -56.60 14.77 66.30
C GLY A 288 -56.23 14.20 64.94
N THR A 289 -57.18 14.14 64.00
CA THR A 289 -56.96 13.75 62.59
C THR A 289 -57.81 14.61 61.66
N TRP A 290 -57.26 14.97 60.50
CA TRP A 290 -57.98 15.70 59.48
C TRP A 290 -59.05 14.82 58.80
N ALA A 291 -60.31 15.24 58.79
CA ALA A 291 -61.40 14.50 58.16
C ALA A 291 -61.18 14.34 56.64
N GLY A 292 -61.12 13.10 56.14
CA GLY A 292 -60.91 12.81 54.72
C GLY A 292 -59.49 13.06 54.20
N PHE A 293 -58.51 13.23 55.09
CA PHE A 293 -57.10 13.46 54.73
C PHE A 293 -56.50 12.31 53.94
N ASP A 294 -56.84 11.08 54.34
CA ASP A 294 -56.40 9.83 53.70
C ASP A 294 -57.35 9.37 52.57
N ASN A 295 -58.17 10.27 52.03
CA ASN A 295 -58.95 9.96 50.83
C ASN A 295 -58.03 9.98 49.60
N TYR A 296 -57.65 8.79 49.15
CA TYR A 296 -56.74 8.60 48.03
C TYR A 296 -57.41 8.58 46.66
N GLY A 297 -58.75 8.64 46.58
CA GLY A 297 -59.52 8.42 45.37
C GLY A 297 -59.34 9.45 44.24
N SER A 298 -60.03 9.18 43.12
CA SER A 298 -60.15 10.06 41.95
C SER A 298 -61.61 10.50 41.80
N PRO A 299 -61.95 11.79 41.61
CA PRO A 299 -61.06 12.91 41.36
C PRO A 299 -60.29 13.39 42.60
N MET A 300 -59.15 14.03 42.38
CA MET A 300 -58.29 14.58 43.44
C MET A 300 -57.86 16.00 43.12
N ASP A 301 -57.47 16.75 44.14
CA ASP A 301 -57.04 18.14 44.00
C ASP A 301 -55.53 18.27 44.23
N LEU A 302 -54.88 19.00 43.32
CA LEU A 302 -53.49 19.41 43.41
C LEU A 302 -53.35 20.65 44.29
N ASP A 303 -52.16 20.90 44.82
CA ASP A 303 -51.82 21.98 45.73
C ASP A 303 -52.03 23.39 45.16
N SER A 304 -52.01 23.54 43.83
CA SER A 304 -52.19 24.83 43.16
C SER A 304 -52.99 24.73 41.85
N ALA A 305 -53.26 25.88 41.24
CA ALA A 305 -53.89 26.02 39.94
C ALA A 305 -52.83 25.93 38.82
N TYR A 306 -52.88 24.84 38.05
CA TYR A 306 -51.96 24.51 36.97
C TYR A 306 -52.71 24.50 35.63
N PRO A 307 -52.87 25.66 34.97
CA PRO A 307 -53.71 25.80 33.77
C PRO A 307 -53.21 25.00 32.56
N LYS A 308 -51.93 24.58 32.56
CA LYS A 308 -51.31 23.80 31.48
C LYS A 308 -51.47 22.28 31.65
N ILE A 309 -52.07 21.82 32.75
CA ILE A 309 -52.46 20.42 32.90
C ILE A 309 -53.78 20.24 32.14
N VAL A 310 -53.77 19.40 31.11
CA VAL A 310 -54.90 19.22 30.19
C VAL A 310 -55.38 17.78 30.17
N VAL A 311 -56.62 17.57 29.70
CA VAL A 311 -57.20 16.24 29.47
C VAL A 311 -56.34 15.47 28.44
N GLN A 312 -56.25 14.15 28.61
CA GLN A 312 -55.41 13.21 27.85
C GLN A 312 -53.90 13.31 28.06
N SER A 313 -53.40 14.31 28.81
CA SER A 313 -51.99 14.38 29.19
C SER A 313 -51.63 13.29 30.22
N TRP A 314 -50.38 12.84 30.18
CA TRP A 314 -49.81 11.88 31.13
C TRP A 314 -49.45 12.56 32.44
N THR A 315 -49.59 11.82 33.54
CA THR A 315 -49.08 12.19 34.86
C THR A 315 -48.50 10.98 35.58
N VAL A 316 -47.39 11.17 36.29
CA VAL A 316 -46.70 10.10 37.03
C VAL A 316 -46.64 10.47 38.51
N PHE A 317 -47.06 9.54 39.36
CA PHE A 317 -47.02 9.71 40.81
C PHE A 317 -45.82 8.93 41.34
N VAL A 318 -45.04 9.58 42.20
CA VAL A 318 -43.87 8.99 42.83
C VAL A 318 -43.98 9.18 44.33
N ASN A 319 -43.83 8.10 45.11
CA ASN A 319 -43.82 8.20 46.56
C ASN A 319 -42.39 8.14 47.15
N THR A 320 -42.24 8.42 48.45
CA THR A 320 -40.95 8.39 49.16
C THR A 320 -40.30 7.00 49.20
N ASP A 321 -41.08 5.93 49.09
CA ASP A 321 -40.60 4.55 49.09
C ASP A 321 -40.10 4.11 47.69
N GLY A 322 -40.22 5.00 46.70
CA GLY A 322 -39.80 4.75 45.32
C GLY A 322 -40.85 4.05 44.45
N ASN A 323 -42.09 3.92 44.93
CA ASN A 323 -43.19 3.46 44.09
C ASN A 323 -43.51 4.50 43.03
N VAL A 324 -43.71 4.05 41.79
CA VAL A 324 -44.01 4.91 40.63
C VAL A 324 -45.22 4.36 39.92
N GLN A 325 -46.22 5.20 39.65
CA GLN A 325 -47.42 4.81 38.90
C GLN A 325 -47.77 5.86 37.84
N LEU A 326 -48.05 5.39 36.64
CA LEU A 326 -48.46 6.20 35.50
C LEU A 326 -49.99 6.24 35.38
N TYR A 327 -50.53 7.43 35.17
CA TYR A 327 -51.93 7.67 34.89
C TYR A 327 -52.10 8.62 33.70
N ARG A 328 -53.31 8.61 33.13
CA ARG A 328 -53.76 9.54 32.11
C ARG A 328 -54.90 10.40 32.64
N ILE A 329 -54.86 11.70 32.36
CA ILE A 329 -55.85 12.63 32.91
C ILE A 329 -57.15 12.56 32.09
N LYS A 330 -58.25 12.15 32.72
CA LYS A 330 -59.57 12.00 32.12
C LYS A 330 -60.39 13.29 32.18
N ALA A 331 -60.25 14.09 33.22
CA ALA A 331 -60.91 15.38 33.37
C ALA A 331 -60.07 16.35 34.20
N VAL A 332 -60.16 17.64 33.90
CA VAL A 332 -59.52 18.72 34.66
C VAL A 332 -60.55 19.80 34.97
N ALA A 333 -60.57 20.30 36.22
CA ALA A 333 -61.38 21.43 36.62
C ALA A 333 -60.62 22.34 37.60
N PHE A 334 -60.91 23.64 37.58
CA PHE A 334 -60.30 24.61 38.50
C PHE A 334 -61.37 25.14 39.46
N HIS A 335 -61.10 25.07 40.75
CA HIS A 335 -62.00 25.63 41.76
C HIS A 335 -61.23 26.07 43.01
N SER A 336 -61.88 26.86 43.86
CA SER A 336 -61.33 27.20 45.18
C SER A 336 -61.64 26.08 46.16
N ARG A 337 -60.65 25.66 46.93
CA ARG A 337 -60.79 24.65 47.99
C ARG A 337 -60.33 25.23 49.32
N ALA A 338 -61.08 24.97 50.38
CA ALA A 338 -60.76 25.37 51.75
C ALA A 338 -60.95 24.17 52.68
N ASP A 339 -59.90 23.37 52.87
CA ASP A 339 -59.85 22.19 53.74
C ASP A 339 -58.50 22.15 54.47
N PHE A 340 -58.41 21.42 55.59
CA PHE A 340 -57.15 21.17 56.33
C PHE A 340 -56.42 22.43 56.81
N ALA A 341 -57.18 23.48 57.17
CA ALA A 341 -56.67 24.81 57.51
C ALA A 341 -55.86 25.49 56.39
N LEU A 342 -56.07 25.06 55.14
CA LEU A 342 -55.51 25.68 53.94
C LEU A 342 -56.64 26.17 53.04
N SER A 343 -56.41 27.26 52.32
CA SER A 343 -57.32 27.72 51.28
C SER A 343 -56.55 28.18 50.05
N GLY A 344 -57.07 27.86 48.86
CA GLY A 344 -56.41 28.22 47.61
C GLY A 344 -57.19 27.79 46.38
N LYS A 345 -56.77 28.29 45.21
CA LYS A 345 -57.24 27.78 43.92
C LYS A 345 -56.46 26.51 43.60
N VAL A 346 -57.17 25.45 43.27
CA VAL A 346 -56.61 24.12 43.04
C VAL A 346 -56.96 23.59 41.65
N THR A 347 -56.18 22.63 41.18
CA THR A 347 -56.47 21.84 39.99
C THR A 347 -57.07 20.51 40.40
N ARG A 348 -58.34 20.26 40.08
CA ARG A 348 -58.98 18.95 40.23
C ARG A 348 -58.70 18.11 39.01
N ILE A 349 -58.11 16.93 39.20
CA ILE A 349 -57.87 15.96 38.14
C ILE A 349 -58.62 14.66 38.42
N ALA A 350 -59.25 14.10 37.38
CA ALA A 350 -59.73 12.72 37.36
C ALA A 350 -58.78 11.88 36.51
N LEU A 351 -58.47 10.65 36.97
CA LEU A 351 -57.53 9.74 36.33
C LEU A 351 -58.27 8.67 35.52
N ASP A 352 -57.59 8.06 34.55
CA ASP A 352 -58.08 6.97 33.72
C ASP A 352 -58.31 5.68 34.51
N ILE A 353 -57.42 5.38 35.45
CA ILE A 353 -57.46 4.23 36.37
C ILE A 353 -57.25 4.69 37.82
N THR A 354 -57.60 3.82 38.77
CA THR A 354 -57.44 4.08 40.22
C THR A 354 -56.44 3.14 40.89
N ASP A 355 -55.75 2.31 40.11
CA ASP A 355 -54.80 1.31 40.58
C ASP A 355 -53.74 1.93 41.47
N HIS A 356 -53.47 1.30 42.61
CA HIS A 356 -52.39 1.67 43.54
C HIS A 356 -52.43 3.11 44.09
N LEU A 357 -53.54 3.83 43.93
CA LEU A 357 -53.68 5.21 44.45
C LEU A 357 -53.47 5.31 45.97
N ASN A 358 -53.78 4.25 46.70
CA ASN A 358 -53.56 4.15 48.15
C ASN A 358 -52.07 4.19 48.56
N LEU A 359 -51.13 3.95 47.64
CA LEU A 359 -49.69 4.07 47.90
C LEU A 359 -49.20 5.53 47.89
N PHE A 360 -50.03 6.44 47.36
CA PHE A 360 -49.67 7.83 47.08
C PHE A 360 -50.42 8.79 48.02
N GLY A 361 -49.95 8.88 49.26
CA GLY A 361 -50.49 9.76 50.28
C GLY A 361 -50.17 11.24 50.04
N ARG A 362 -50.84 12.14 50.77
CA ARG A 362 -50.69 13.60 50.53
C ARG A 362 -49.29 14.11 50.81
N ARG A 363 -48.64 13.62 51.87
CA ARG A 363 -47.34 14.14 52.34
C ARG A 363 -46.13 13.49 51.69
N ASN A 364 -46.29 12.33 51.07
CA ASN A 364 -45.20 11.51 50.55
C ASN A 364 -45.24 11.34 49.03
N THR A 365 -46.09 12.09 48.31
CA THR A 365 -46.25 11.97 46.86
C THR A 365 -45.81 13.21 46.12
N ILE A 366 -45.01 13.01 45.08
CA ILE A 366 -44.69 13.99 44.05
C ILE A 366 -45.45 13.61 42.79
N ILE A 367 -46.14 14.59 42.19
CA ILE A 367 -46.92 14.42 40.97
C ILE A 367 -46.20 15.12 39.82
N TYR A 368 -45.70 14.35 38.86
CA TYR A 368 -45.14 14.85 37.61
C TYR A 368 -46.29 15.07 36.63
N ALA A 369 -46.47 16.31 36.18
CA ALA A 369 -47.57 16.72 35.33
C ALA A 369 -47.11 17.67 34.22
N GLN A 370 -48.06 18.12 33.39
CA GLN A 370 -47.78 18.92 32.19
C GLN A 370 -46.79 18.18 31.27
N SER A 371 -47.18 16.99 30.81
CA SER A 371 -46.38 16.19 29.89
C SER A 371 -46.34 16.82 28.50
N GLU A 372 -45.14 16.93 27.96
CA GLU A 372 -44.83 17.47 26.63
C GLU A 372 -44.11 16.41 25.82
N GLU A 373 -44.65 16.06 24.65
CA GLU A 373 -44.04 15.07 23.76
C GLU A 373 -42.76 15.62 23.13
N LEU A 374 -41.67 14.88 23.25
CA LEU A 374 -40.40 15.15 22.58
C LEU A 374 -40.16 14.11 21.48
N SER A 375 -39.45 14.50 20.42
CA SER A 375 -39.09 13.58 19.34
C SER A 375 -37.71 12.97 19.58
N PHE A 376 -37.54 11.68 19.29
CA PHE A 376 -36.21 11.06 19.26
C PHE A 376 -35.36 11.62 18.10
N ALA A 377 -34.06 11.72 18.34
CA ALA A 377 -33.05 11.94 17.32
C ALA A 377 -32.28 10.64 17.06
N ASP A 378 -31.65 10.55 15.88
CA ASP A 378 -30.77 9.43 15.56
C ASP A 378 -29.56 9.38 16.49
N VAL A 379 -29.20 8.16 16.88
CA VAL A 379 -28.01 7.85 17.67
C VAL A 379 -26.78 7.92 16.76
N PRO A 380 -25.73 8.66 17.16
CA PRO A 380 -24.48 8.67 16.41
C PRO A 380 -23.78 7.31 16.48
N LEU A 381 -23.17 6.90 15.37
CA LEU A 381 -22.34 5.70 15.30
C LEU A 381 -20.87 6.12 15.41
N HIS A 382 -20.24 5.84 16.55
CA HIS A 382 -18.83 6.15 16.78
C HIS A 382 -17.89 4.96 16.51
N SER A 383 -18.43 3.74 16.41
CA SER A 383 -17.61 2.57 16.16
C SER A 383 -16.94 2.65 14.79
N ALA A 384 -15.66 2.29 14.75
CA ALA A 384 -14.89 2.21 13.52
C ALA A 384 -15.57 1.32 12.46
N VAL A 385 -15.26 1.56 11.19
CA VAL A 385 -15.71 0.71 10.08
C VAL A 385 -14.69 -0.41 9.94
N ASN A 386 -15.07 -1.60 10.43
CA ASN A 386 -14.19 -2.76 10.52
C ASN A 386 -14.81 -3.96 9.80
N GLY A 387 -13.97 -4.89 9.33
CA GLY A 387 -14.40 -6.10 8.65
C GLY A 387 -14.72 -5.90 7.16
N ASN A 388 -15.47 -6.84 6.60
CA ASN A 388 -15.65 -6.96 5.14
C ASN A 388 -16.96 -6.36 4.64
N SER A 389 -17.63 -5.50 5.42
CA SER A 389 -18.86 -4.86 4.98
C SER A 389 -19.08 -3.47 5.56
N VAL A 390 -19.73 -2.61 4.77
CA VAL A 390 -20.09 -1.25 5.16
C VAL A 390 -21.50 -0.93 4.69
N ILE A 391 -22.30 -0.30 5.55
CA ILE A 391 -23.59 0.30 5.16
C ILE A 391 -23.31 1.74 4.81
N VAL A 392 -23.66 2.18 3.61
CA VAL A 392 -23.50 3.56 3.16
C VAL A 392 -24.69 4.44 3.58
N ASP A 393 -24.51 5.75 3.55
CA ASP A 393 -25.44 6.76 4.06
C ASP A 393 -26.73 6.93 3.25
N ARG A 394 -26.84 6.28 2.09
CA ARG A 394 -28.00 6.36 1.19
C ARG A 394 -28.24 5.05 0.44
N LYS A 395 -29.37 4.97 -0.25
CA LYS A 395 -29.58 3.98 -1.31
C LYS A 395 -28.65 4.29 -2.47
N VAL A 396 -27.90 3.30 -2.93
CA VAL A 396 -27.02 3.37 -4.09
C VAL A 396 -27.38 2.24 -5.03
N ASP A 397 -27.81 2.61 -6.23
CA ASP A 397 -28.18 1.69 -7.30
C ASP A 397 -27.01 1.44 -8.27
N GLY A 398 -27.06 0.32 -8.98
CA GLY A 398 -26.13 -0.04 -10.07
C GLY A 398 -24.74 -0.55 -9.65
N LEU A 399 -24.42 -0.61 -8.35
CA LEU A 399 -23.20 -1.29 -7.87
C LEU A 399 -23.36 -2.81 -8.01
N THR A 400 -22.41 -3.46 -8.69
CA THR A 400 -22.43 -4.91 -8.96
C THR A 400 -21.23 -5.63 -8.34
N GLU A 401 -21.33 -6.96 -8.20
CA GLU A 401 -20.19 -7.80 -7.82
C GLU A 401 -19.03 -7.65 -8.81
N GLY A 402 -17.79 -7.72 -8.32
CA GLY A 402 -16.56 -7.58 -9.11
C GLY A 402 -16.07 -6.14 -9.29
N ARG A 403 -16.96 -5.14 -9.20
CA ARG A 403 -16.58 -3.72 -9.31
C ARG A 403 -15.60 -3.30 -8.21
N LEU A 404 -14.65 -2.45 -8.55
CA LEU A 404 -13.67 -1.89 -7.63
C LEU A 404 -14.22 -0.70 -6.86
N LEU A 405 -13.87 -0.60 -5.58
CA LEU A 405 -14.06 0.56 -4.74
C LEU A 405 -12.71 0.96 -4.14
N LEU A 406 -12.49 2.26 -3.98
CA LEU A 406 -11.33 2.79 -3.29
C LEU A 406 -11.77 3.43 -1.98
N PHE A 407 -11.23 2.91 -0.87
CA PHE A 407 -11.49 3.40 0.47
C PHE A 407 -10.33 4.31 0.87
N ALA A 408 -10.62 5.52 1.32
CA ALA A 408 -9.62 6.47 1.81
C ALA A 408 -10.12 7.09 3.12
N GLY A 409 -9.27 7.13 4.15
CA GLY A 409 -9.62 7.69 5.45
C GLY A 409 -8.45 7.64 6.42
N VAL A 410 -8.76 7.59 7.71
CA VAL A 410 -7.78 7.47 8.79
C VAL A 410 -7.90 6.08 9.42
N ASP A 411 -6.77 5.42 9.64
CA ASP A 411 -6.71 4.15 10.37
C ASP A 411 -7.15 4.36 11.83
N SER A 412 -8.12 3.56 12.28
CA SER A 412 -8.58 3.63 13.68
C SER A 412 -7.55 3.14 14.71
N LEU A 413 -6.52 2.41 14.29
CA LEU A 413 -5.49 1.86 15.18
C LEU A 413 -4.27 2.77 15.27
N THR A 414 -3.76 3.22 14.13
CA THR A 414 -2.53 4.02 14.05
C THR A 414 -2.78 5.53 13.97
N SER A 415 -4.01 5.96 13.66
CA SER A 415 -4.36 7.37 13.38
C SER A 415 -3.65 7.98 12.17
N GLU A 416 -3.03 7.15 11.33
CA GLU A 416 -2.37 7.56 10.08
C GLU A 416 -3.34 7.50 8.88
N PRO A 417 -3.07 8.25 7.79
CA PRO A 417 -3.82 8.12 6.54
C PRO A 417 -3.77 6.68 6.00
N LEU A 418 -4.93 6.15 5.65
CA LEU A 418 -5.08 4.78 5.16
C LEU A 418 -5.90 4.77 3.88
N THR A 419 -5.40 4.08 2.87
CA THR A 419 -6.11 3.84 1.61
C THR A 419 -6.11 2.36 1.29
N ASP A 420 -7.19 1.87 0.68
CA ASP A 420 -7.32 0.48 0.24
C ASP A 420 -8.15 0.34 -1.01
N LEU A 421 -7.73 -0.56 -1.90
CA LEU A 421 -8.49 -0.95 -3.07
C LEU A 421 -9.20 -2.29 -2.78
N VAL A 422 -10.52 -2.28 -2.88
CA VAL A 422 -11.37 -3.45 -2.58
C VAL A 422 -12.26 -3.79 -3.76
N GLY A 423 -12.56 -5.08 -3.93
CA GLY A 423 -13.56 -5.56 -4.88
C GLY A 423 -14.89 -5.86 -4.18
N ILE A 424 -16.01 -5.45 -4.78
CA ILE A 424 -17.34 -5.79 -4.28
C ILE A 424 -17.57 -7.30 -4.42
N LYS A 425 -18.00 -7.92 -3.32
CA LYS A 425 -18.46 -9.31 -3.27
C LYS A 425 -19.98 -9.43 -3.26
N LYS A 426 -20.68 -8.47 -2.64
CA LYS A 426 -22.14 -8.48 -2.57
C LYS A 426 -22.68 -7.08 -2.30
N VAL A 427 -23.84 -6.76 -2.89
CA VAL A 427 -24.59 -5.53 -2.61
C VAL A 427 -26.01 -5.91 -2.20
N GLU A 428 -26.48 -5.39 -1.07
CA GLU A 428 -27.80 -5.69 -0.52
C GLU A 428 -28.48 -4.43 0.00
N LEU A 429 -29.80 -4.35 -0.10
CA LEU A 429 -30.57 -3.30 0.57
C LEU A 429 -30.82 -3.69 2.02
N THR A 430 -30.49 -2.79 2.95
CA THR A 430 -30.79 -2.90 4.38
C THR A 430 -31.72 -1.75 4.76
N GLY A 431 -33.03 -1.98 4.70
CA GLY A 431 -34.02 -0.91 4.78
C GLY A 431 -33.95 0.00 3.55
N SER A 432 -33.74 1.30 3.75
CA SER A 432 -33.54 2.29 2.69
C SER A 432 -32.08 2.57 2.33
N LEU A 433 -31.13 1.82 2.90
CA LEU A 433 -29.69 2.01 2.71
C LEU A 433 -29.06 0.82 1.99
N THR A 434 -27.94 1.06 1.31
CA THR A 434 -27.16 -0.01 0.68
C THR A 434 -26.09 -0.55 1.63
N LYS A 435 -26.01 -1.87 1.78
CA LYS A 435 -24.91 -2.59 2.42
C LYS A 435 -24.02 -3.20 1.35
N ILE A 436 -22.73 -2.89 1.42
CA ILE A 436 -21.70 -3.41 0.51
C ILE A 436 -20.84 -4.38 1.30
N THR A 437 -20.69 -5.61 0.79
CA THR A 437 -19.71 -6.59 1.26
C THR A 437 -18.58 -6.64 0.25
N PHE A 438 -17.34 -6.63 0.72
CA PHE A 438 -16.14 -6.46 -0.11
C PHE A 438 -14.99 -7.33 0.38
N ALA A 439 -13.98 -7.51 -0.47
CA ALA A 439 -12.71 -8.12 -0.10
C ALA A 439 -11.56 -7.29 -0.65
N SER A 440 -10.43 -7.26 0.06
CA SER A 440 -9.22 -6.62 -0.45
C SER A 440 -8.79 -7.27 -1.76
N VAL A 441 -8.39 -6.46 -2.74
CA VAL A 441 -7.85 -6.96 -4.01
C VAL A 441 -6.51 -7.66 -3.79
N ALA A 442 -5.77 -7.28 -2.75
CA ALA A 442 -4.44 -7.80 -2.43
C ALA A 442 -4.49 -9.02 -1.48
N SER A 443 -5.46 -9.91 -1.69
CA SER A 443 -5.73 -11.08 -0.84
C SER A 443 -4.53 -12.07 -0.82
N PRO A 444 -4.16 -12.68 0.33
CA PRO A 444 -4.81 -12.62 1.64
C PRO A 444 -4.31 -11.44 2.51
N ALA A 445 -5.12 -10.39 2.63
CA ALA A 445 -4.89 -9.28 3.56
C ALA A 445 -6.08 -9.16 4.54
N PRO A 446 -5.84 -8.95 5.85
CA PRO A 446 -6.92 -8.70 6.79
C PRO A 446 -7.65 -7.39 6.43
N PRO A 447 -8.97 -7.31 6.68
CA PRO A 447 -9.72 -6.08 6.46
C PRO A 447 -9.17 -4.94 7.32
N LYS A 448 -8.98 -3.80 6.68
CA LYS A 448 -8.55 -2.55 7.32
C LYS A 448 -9.67 -1.94 8.18
N SER A 449 -9.26 -1.10 9.13
CA SER A 449 -10.13 -0.54 10.18
C SER A 449 -10.09 0.99 10.11
N TYR A 450 -11.23 1.63 9.82
CA TYR A 450 -11.26 3.08 9.56
C TYR A 450 -12.01 3.85 10.63
N VAL A 451 -11.51 5.05 11.00
CA VAL A 451 -12.30 6.04 11.73
C VAL A 451 -13.51 6.41 10.87
N ARG A 452 -14.72 6.10 11.35
CA ARG A 452 -15.95 6.12 10.54
C ARG A 452 -16.21 7.44 9.83
N ASP A 453 -16.08 8.55 10.54
CA ASP A 453 -16.37 9.89 9.99
C ASP A 453 -15.32 10.36 8.98
N SER A 454 -14.13 9.74 8.98
CA SER A 454 -13.05 10.04 8.03
C SER A 454 -13.16 9.25 6.72
N LEU A 455 -13.92 8.14 6.71
CA LEU A 455 -13.95 7.22 5.59
C LEU A 455 -14.72 7.80 4.40
N VAL A 456 -14.04 7.88 3.28
CA VAL A 456 -14.54 8.23 1.96
C VAL A 456 -14.41 7.01 1.06
N ILE A 457 -15.47 6.65 0.34
CA ILE A 457 -15.50 5.51 -0.56
C ILE A 457 -15.78 6.02 -1.98
N TYR A 458 -14.84 5.84 -2.89
CA TYR A 458 -14.99 6.15 -4.31
C TYR A 458 -15.46 4.90 -5.06
N GLY A 459 -16.51 5.03 -5.89
CA GLY A 459 -17.06 3.92 -6.68
C GLY A 459 -16.78 3.99 -8.19
N ASN A 460 -16.30 5.13 -8.67
CA ASN A 460 -15.86 5.33 -10.05
C ASN A 460 -14.36 5.04 -10.17
N VAL A 461 -13.97 3.78 -9.98
CA VAL A 461 -12.57 3.36 -9.92
C VAL A 461 -12.25 2.47 -11.11
N ALA A 462 -11.19 2.81 -11.85
CA ALA A 462 -10.67 1.97 -12.94
C ALA A 462 -9.18 1.71 -12.74
N ARG A 463 -8.71 0.54 -13.17
CA ARG A 463 -7.28 0.24 -13.26
C ARG A 463 -6.62 1.06 -14.36
N SER A 464 -5.38 1.47 -14.12
CA SER A 464 -4.56 2.17 -15.10
C SER A 464 -3.12 1.71 -15.05
N THR A 465 -2.44 1.81 -16.20
CA THR A 465 -1.02 1.53 -16.33
C THR A 465 -0.28 2.71 -16.94
N HIS A 466 0.98 2.87 -16.56
CA HIS A 466 1.88 3.85 -17.12
C HIS A 466 2.11 3.58 -18.61
N GLY A 467 2.31 4.66 -19.35
CA GLY A 467 2.57 4.65 -20.78
C GLY A 467 1.37 5.02 -21.63
N GLU A 468 1.66 5.16 -22.92
CA GLU A 468 0.73 5.55 -23.97
C GLU A 468 0.69 4.49 -25.07
N THR A 469 -0.51 4.16 -25.53
CA THR A 469 -0.71 3.27 -26.67
C THR A 469 -0.39 4.01 -27.98
N VAL A 470 0.52 3.43 -28.77
CA VAL A 470 0.96 3.92 -30.08
C VAL A 470 0.59 2.90 -31.14
N SER A 471 0.11 3.38 -32.28
CA SER A 471 -0.10 2.56 -33.49
C SER A 471 0.68 3.16 -34.66
N GLU A 472 1.45 2.33 -35.35
CA GLU A 472 2.28 2.75 -36.48
C GLU A 472 2.42 1.69 -37.57
N VAL A 473 2.68 2.14 -38.80
CA VAL A 473 3.03 1.28 -39.93
C VAL A 473 4.55 1.07 -39.92
N LEU A 474 5.00 -0.18 -39.78
CA LEU A 474 6.42 -0.55 -39.78
C LEU A 474 6.98 -0.59 -41.21
N GLY A 475 6.21 -1.10 -42.17
CA GLY A 475 6.65 -1.19 -43.56
C GLY A 475 5.83 -2.12 -44.44
N THR A 476 6.45 -2.52 -45.54
CA THR A 476 5.91 -3.36 -46.62
C THR A 476 6.53 -4.75 -46.52
N GLY A 477 5.71 -5.78 -46.40
CA GLY A 477 6.16 -7.17 -46.48
C GLY A 477 6.45 -7.59 -47.92
N ASP A 478 7.44 -8.47 -48.08
CA ASP A 478 7.85 -9.04 -49.38
C ASP A 478 7.98 -10.58 -49.28
N GLY A 479 7.03 -11.33 -49.82
CA GLY A 479 7.04 -12.80 -49.73
C GLY A 479 8.24 -13.51 -50.36
N SER A 480 9.04 -12.81 -51.18
CA SER A 480 10.27 -13.36 -51.73
C SER A 480 11.43 -13.39 -50.73
N LYS A 481 11.39 -12.54 -49.68
CA LYS A 481 12.49 -12.37 -48.73
C LYS A 481 12.27 -13.18 -47.44
N ALA A 482 13.27 -13.96 -47.07
CA ALA A 482 13.36 -14.65 -45.79
C ALA A 482 13.83 -13.72 -44.66
N ASN A 483 13.45 -14.02 -43.41
CA ASN A 483 13.94 -13.34 -42.20
C ASN A 483 13.81 -11.81 -42.22
N GLN A 484 12.75 -11.30 -42.86
CA GLN A 484 12.51 -9.86 -42.90
C GLN A 484 12.39 -9.30 -41.48
N SER A 485 12.95 -8.12 -41.28
CA SER A 485 12.95 -7.44 -40.00
C SER A 485 12.58 -5.97 -40.12
N PHE A 486 11.93 -5.46 -39.09
CA PHE A 486 11.46 -4.08 -39.00
C PHE A 486 11.72 -3.53 -37.61
N LYS A 487 12.14 -2.27 -37.52
CA LYS A 487 12.33 -1.56 -36.26
C LYS A 487 11.05 -0.83 -35.87
N LEU A 488 10.71 -0.83 -34.59
CA LEU A 488 9.73 0.11 -34.05
C LEU A 488 10.29 1.54 -34.21
N LYS A 489 9.47 2.50 -34.63
CA LYS A 489 9.96 3.84 -34.98
C LYS A 489 10.09 4.76 -33.77
N GLN A 490 9.39 4.47 -32.68
CA GLN A 490 9.57 5.15 -31.39
C GLN A 490 10.70 4.46 -30.59
N ALA A 491 11.45 5.21 -29.79
CA ALA A 491 12.43 4.65 -28.86
C ALA A 491 12.52 5.53 -27.60
N PRO A 492 12.53 4.96 -26.38
CA PRO A 492 12.21 3.56 -26.05
C PRO A 492 10.74 3.25 -26.35
N ALA A 493 10.50 2.21 -27.17
CA ALA A 493 9.18 1.97 -27.77
C ALA A 493 8.29 1.05 -26.95
N LEU A 494 8.84 -0.03 -26.37
CA LEU A 494 8.03 -1.17 -25.90
C LEU A 494 8.05 -1.29 -24.38
N THR A 495 6.91 -0.96 -23.79
CA THR A 495 6.62 -1.18 -22.37
C THR A 495 5.87 -2.50 -22.20
N TYR A 496 6.32 -3.31 -21.24
CA TYR A 496 5.62 -4.53 -20.86
C TYR A 496 4.63 -4.22 -19.74
N THR A 497 3.54 -4.99 -19.66
CA THR A 497 2.58 -4.91 -18.57
C THR A 497 2.78 -6.09 -17.63
N ARG A 498 2.49 -5.90 -16.35
CA ARG A 498 2.57 -6.95 -15.34
C ARG A 498 1.71 -8.16 -15.73
N SER A 499 2.22 -9.37 -15.47
CA SER A 499 1.55 -10.65 -15.77
C SER A 499 1.91 -11.72 -14.74
N THR A 500 1.08 -12.75 -14.60
CA THR A 500 1.35 -13.96 -13.80
C THR A 500 2.23 -14.99 -14.53
N ALA A 501 2.67 -14.70 -15.76
CA ALA A 501 3.61 -15.55 -16.50
C ALA A 501 4.97 -15.68 -15.77
N PRO A 502 5.79 -16.71 -16.06
CA PRO A 502 7.08 -16.96 -15.39
C PRO A 502 8.09 -15.80 -15.38
N GLY A 503 7.94 -14.78 -16.23
CA GLY A 503 8.75 -13.55 -16.22
C GLY A 503 8.13 -12.35 -15.50
N GLY A 504 6.90 -12.46 -15.00
CA GLY A 504 6.17 -11.37 -14.33
C GLY A 504 5.66 -10.26 -15.25
N ALA A 505 5.87 -10.38 -16.56
CA ALA A 505 5.56 -9.34 -17.53
C ALA A 505 5.18 -9.92 -18.90
N GLU A 506 4.30 -9.22 -19.61
CA GLU A 506 3.87 -9.53 -20.96
C GLU A 506 4.09 -8.36 -21.90
N SER A 507 4.47 -8.70 -23.14
CA SER A 507 4.69 -7.74 -24.21
C SER A 507 3.36 -7.10 -24.61
N SER A 508 3.33 -5.76 -24.67
CA SER A 508 2.18 -5.04 -25.22
C SER A 508 2.18 -5.03 -26.76
N LEU A 509 3.19 -5.61 -27.41
CA LEU A 509 3.36 -5.57 -28.85
C LEU A 509 2.37 -6.47 -29.59
N GLN A 510 1.52 -5.84 -30.39
CA GLN A 510 0.67 -6.51 -31.37
C GLN A 510 1.17 -6.17 -32.77
N ILE A 511 1.49 -7.21 -33.55
CA ILE A 511 1.82 -7.08 -34.97
C ILE A 511 0.67 -7.61 -35.80
N ARG A 512 0.16 -6.78 -36.71
CA ARG A 512 -0.82 -7.18 -37.71
C ARG A 512 -0.23 -7.06 -39.11
N VAL A 513 -0.37 -8.10 -39.92
CA VAL A 513 0.01 -8.10 -41.33
C VAL A 513 -1.21 -8.39 -42.18
N ASN A 514 -1.57 -7.47 -43.08
CA ASN A 514 -2.87 -7.49 -43.78
C ASN A 514 -4.03 -7.60 -42.78
N ASP A 515 -3.95 -6.85 -41.67
CA ASP A 515 -4.92 -6.83 -40.56
C ASP A 515 -5.10 -8.16 -39.79
N LEU A 516 -4.31 -9.19 -40.13
CA LEU A 516 -4.24 -10.45 -39.40
C LEU A 516 -3.19 -10.39 -38.30
N LEU A 517 -3.54 -10.83 -37.08
CA LEU A 517 -2.61 -10.90 -35.96
C LEU A 517 -1.53 -11.97 -36.19
N TRP A 518 -0.29 -11.59 -35.92
CA TRP A 518 0.86 -12.47 -35.79
C TRP A 518 1.24 -12.59 -34.31
N HIS A 519 1.78 -13.73 -33.91
CA HIS A 519 2.06 -14.03 -32.51
C HIS A 519 3.56 -13.94 -32.21
N GLU A 520 3.90 -13.25 -31.13
CA GLU A 520 5.27 -13.20 -30.63
C GLU A 520 5.66 -14.57 -30.07
N VAL A 521 6.87 -15.05 -30.41
CA VAL A 521 7.44 -16.27 -29.84
C VAL A 521 8.88 -16.04 -29.37
N PRO A 522 9.34 -16.77 -28.33
CA PRO A 522 10.73 -16.67 -27.85
C PRO A 522 11.76 -17.19 -28.86
N SER A 523 11.36 -18.04 -29.79
CA SER A 523 12.22 -18.52 -30.87
C SER A 523 11.40 -19.04 -32.03
N LEU A 524 11.91 -18.81 -33.24
CA LEU A 524 11.39 -19.41 -34.48
C LEU A 524 11.86 -20.88 -34.63
N PHE A 525 12.79 -21.34 -33.80
CA PHE A 525 13.29 -22.71 -33.86
C PHE A 525 12.17 -23.74 -33.60
N LYS A 526 12.19 -24.84 -34.36
CA LYS A 526 11.16 -25.90 -34.33
C LYS A 526 9.72 -25.44 -34.61
N ARG A 527 9.52 -24.28 -35.23
CA ARG A 527 8.21 -23.81 -35.67
C ARG A 527 7.93 -24.20 -37.12
N GLY A 528 6.67 -24.45 -37.43
CA GLY A 528 6.21 -24.82 -38.77
C GLY A 528 6.28 -23.67 -39.77
N PRO A 529 6.39 -23.97 -41.08
CA PRO A 529 6.62 -22.99 -42.15
C PRO A 529 5.43 -22.07 -42.46
N ARG A 530 4.26 -22.34 -41.87
CA ARG A 530 3.02 -21.55 -42.08
C ARG A 530 2.54 -20.84 -40.81
N GLU A 531 3.27 -20.95 -39.71
CA GLU A 531 2.92 -20.29 -38.46
C GLU A 531 3.11 -18.77 -38.60
N ARG A 532 2.08 -17.99 -38.28
CA ARG A 532 2.13 -16.51 -38.29
C ARG A 532 2.79 -16.02 -37.00
N ILE A 533 4.10 -16.10 -36.97
CA ILE A 533 4.91 -15.83 -35.78
C ILE A 533 6.03 -14.86 -36.06
N PHE A 534 6.44 -14.12 -35.03
CA PHE A 534 7.60 -13.25 -35.06
C PHE A 534 8.39 -13.35 -33.76
N THR A 535 9.64 -12.90 -33.78
CA THR A 535 10.46 -12.73 -32.59
C THR A 535 10.92 -11.28 -32.48
N THR A 536 11.13 -10.81 -31.26
CA THR A 536 11.68 -9.49 -30.95
C THR A 536 13.14 -9.60 -30.50
N GLU A 537 13.93 -8.59 -30.84
CA GLU A 537 15.27 -8.33 -30.31
C GLU A 537 15.32 -6.87 -29.86
N MET A 538 15.77 -6.62 -28.63
CA MET A 538 15.85 -5.28 -28.05
C MET A 538 17.32 -4.83 -27.97
N ALA A 539 17.60 -3.67 -28.55
CA ALA A 539 18.90 -3.00 -28.48
C ALA A 539 18.98 -2.05 -27.27
N ASP A 540 20.18 -1.55 -27.00
CA ASP A 540 20.56 -0.82 -25.78
C ASP A 540 19.80 0.49 -25.58
N ASN A 541 19.52 1.19 -26.68
CA ASN A 541 18.76 2.43 -26.68
C ASN A 541 17.23 2.19 -26.59
N GLY A 542 16.80 0.97 -26.28
CA GLY A 542 15.38 0.57 -26.24
C GLY A 542 14.76 0.39 -27.62
N THR A 543 15.56 0.34 -28.69
CA THR A 543 15.05 0.04 -30.04
C THR A 543 14.69 -1.43 -30.13
N VAL A 544 13.45 -1.74 -30.48
CA VAL A 544 12.99 -3.11 -30.71
C VAL A 544 12.97 -3.41 -32.21
N THR A 545 13.58 -4.53 -32.58
CA THR A 545 13.54 -5.09 -33.93
C THR A 545 12.67 -6.33 -33.93
N VAL A 546 11.64 -6.34 -34.79
CA VAL A 546 10.76 -7.48 -35.04
C VAL A 546 11.34 -8.27 -36.21
N ARG A 547 11.52 -9.58 -36.06
CA ARG A 547 12.00 -10.50 -37.10
C ARG A 547 10.97 -11.59 -37.38
N PHE A 548 10.69 -11.82 -38.66
CA PHE A 548 9.74 -12.82 -39.16
C PHE A 548 10.43 -14.09 -39.66
N GLY A 549 9.64 -15.10 -40.01
CA GLY A 549 10.13 -16.40 -40.48
C GLY A 549 10.77 -16.40 -41.87
N ASP A 550 11.50 -17.48 -42.16
CA ASP A 550 12.16 -17.74 -43.45
C ASP A 550 11.33 -18.65 -44.38
N GLY A 551 10.13 -19.07 -43.97
CA GLY A 551 9.29 -20.01 -44.70
C GLY A 551 9.62 -21.49 -44.45
N VAL A 552 10.60 -21.78 -43.60
CA VAL A 552 10.89 -23.10 -43.03
C VAL A 552 10.56 -23.09 -41.54
N ARG A 553 11.02 -22.06 -40.84
CA ARG A 553 10.84 -21.76 -39.42
C ARG A 553 9.99 -20.52 -39.26
N GLY A 554 8.67 -20.71 -39.27
CA GLY A 554 7.69 -19.63 -39.34
C GLY A 554 7.39 -19.15 -40.76
N ALA A 555 6.22 -18.55 -40.94
CA ALA A 555 5.78 -18.02 -42.23
C ALA A 555 6.60 -16.81 -42.67
N ARG A 556 6.85 -16.72 -44.00
CA ARG A 556 7.27 -15.47 -44.63
C ARG A 556 6.12 -14.48 -44.63
N LEU A 557 6.45 -13.20 -44.62
CA LEU A 557 5.46 -12.15 -44.78
C LEU A 557 4.78 -12.24 -46.15
N PRO A 558 3.46 -12.10 -46.25
CA PRO A 558 2.81 -11.88 -47.54
C PRO A 558 3.25 -10.54 -48.15
N SER A 559 3.43 -10.51 -49.48
CA SER A 559 3.70 -9.27 -50.20
C SER A 559 2.53 -8.29 -50.07
N GLY A 560 2.81 -7.04 -49.72
CA GLY A 560 1.78 -6.00 -49.64
C GLY A 560 2.36 -4.63 -49.28
N ALA A 561 1.67 -3.55 -49.65
CA ALA A 561 2.13 -2.19 -49.36
C ALA A 561 1.72 -1.74 -47.96
N GLN A 562 2.67 -1.27 -47.15
CA GLN A 562 2.41 -0.73 -45.80
C GLN A 562 1.56 -1.67 -44.91
N ASN A 563 1.69 -2.97 -45.15
CA ASN A 563 0.79 -3.96 -44.59
C ASN A 563 1.24 -4.46 -43.22
N VAL A 564 2.46 -4.16 -42.79
CA VAL A 564 2.98 -4.51 -41.46
C VAL A 564 2.70 -3.35 -40.51
N LYS A 565 1.76 -3.55 -39.59
CA LYS A 565 1.34 -2.57 -38.58
C LYS A 565 1.70 -3.07 -37.19
N ALA A 566 2.12 -2.17 -36.32
CA ALA A 566 2.40 -2.43 -34.92
C ALA A 566 1.52 -1.55 -34.03
N THR A 567 0.98 -2.15 -32.98
CA THR A 567 0.34 -1.44 -31.86
C THR A 567 1.05 -1.88 -30.59
N TYR A 568 1.53 -0.93 -29.79
CA TYR A 568 2.29 -1.21 -28.57
C TYR A 568 2.21 -0.04 -27.61
N ARG A 569 2.63 -0.24 -26.36
CA ARG A 569 2.70 0.82 -25.35
C ARG A 569 4.12 1.38 -25.26
N ARG A 570 4.26 2.70 -25.19
CA ARG A 570 5.51 3.41 -24.89
C ARG A 570 5.44 4.08 -23.52
N GLY A 571 6.59 4.25 -22.86
CA GLY A 571 6.67 4.80 -21.51
C GLY A 571 6.80 3.68 -20.49
N SER A 572 8.03 3.35 -20.13
CA SER A 572 8.42 2.24 -19.26
C SER A 572 9.32 2.77 -18.14
N GLY A 573 9.58 1.93 -17.14
CA GLY A 573 10.59 2.23 -16.12
C GLY A 573 10.05 2.94 -14.89
N LEU A 574 10.97 3.28 -14.01
CA LEU A 574 10.73 3.82 -12.67
C LEU A 574 10.18 5.24 -12.70
N ASP A 575 10.30 5.93 -13.84
CA ASP A 575 9.65 7.22 -14.10
C ASP A 575 8.13 7.15 -13.88
N GLY A 576 7.52 5.97 -14.08
CA GLY A 576 6.10 5.74 -13.83
C GLY A 576 5.70 5.68 -12.35
N LEU A 577 6.65 5.64 -11.38
CA LEU A 577 6.37 5.57 -9.94
C LEU A 577 5.91 6.92 -9.36
N VAL A 578 4.77 7.39 -9.84
CA VAL A 578 4.14 8.63 -9.39
C VAL A 578 3.54 8.48 -7.99
N ARG A 579 3.63 9.54 -7.18
CA ARG A 579 3.09 9.57 -5.81
C ARG A 579 1.56 9.62 -5.84
N ALA A 580 0.95 9.28 -4.71
CA ALA A 580 -0.47 9.53 -4.48
C ALA A 580 -0.78 11.02 -4.71
N GLY A 581 -1.85 11.31 -5.44
CA GLY A 581 -2.33 12.66 -5.74
C GLY A 581 -1.63 13.37 -6.90
N GLN A 582 -0.68 12.74 -7.61
CA GLN A 582 -0.01 13.37 -8.75
C GLN A 582 -0.79 13.26 -10.07
N LEU A 583 -1.59 12.20 -10.28
CA LEU A 583 -2.37 11.99 -11.50
C LEU A 583 -3.69 12.76 -11.45
N THR A 584 -3.64 14.04 -11.83
CA THR A 584 -4.80 14.96 -11.73
C THR A 584 -5.21 15.60 -13.05
N SER A 585 -4.37 15.51 -14.10
CA SER A 585 -4.66 16.13 -15.39
C SER A 585 -5.33 15.15 -16.35
N LEU A 586 -6.55 15.45 -16.79
CA LEU A 586 -7.26 14.68 -17.81
C LEU A 586 -6.80 15.11 -19.21
N LEU A 587 -6.12 14.22 -19.95
CA LEU A 587 -5.78 14.47 -21.36
C LEU A 587 -6.95 14.13 -22.28
N THR A 588 -7.69 13.06 -21.96
CA THR A 588 -8.95 12.72 -22.60
C THR A 588 -10.09 13.00 -21.62
N ARG A 589 -11.05 13.85 -22.02
CA ARG A 589 -12.17 14.27 -21.18
C ARG A 589 -13.51 13.99 -21.88
N PRO A 590 -14.15 12.83 -21.62
CA PRO A 590 -15.53 12.59 -21.99
C PRO A 590 -16.48 13.66 -21.39
N PRO A 591 -17.58 14.03 -22.07
CA PRO A 591 -18.56 14.97 -21.52
C PRO A 591 -19.12 14.51 -20.18
N GLY A 592 -19.17 15.41 -19.18
CA GLY A 592 -19.62 15.10 -17.82
C GLY A 592 -18.51 14.67 -16.85
N LEU A 593 -17.30 14.37 -17.34
CA LEU A 593 -16.16 14.08 -16.47
C LEU A 593 -15.49 15.38 -15.97
N LYS A 594 -15.39 15.54 -14.64
CA LYS A 594 -14.88 16.76 -14.00
C LYS A 594 -13.40 16.66 -13.65
N SER A 595 -12.99 15.60 -12.94
CA SER A 595 -11.63 15.43 -12.46
C SER A 595 -11.25 13.96 -12.29
N VAL A 596 -9.97 13.71 -12.17
CA VAL A 596 -9.40 12.40 -11.82
C VAL A 596 -8.36 12.57 -10.72
N LEU A 597 -8.17 11.54 -9.92
CA LEU A 597 -7.10 11.47 -8.93
C LEU A 597 -6.66 10.02 -8.71
N ASN A 598 -5.41 9.81 -8.30
CA ASN A 598 -4.93 8.56 -7.75
C ASN A 598 -4.72 8.71 -6.23
N SER A 599 -5.43 7.96 -5.39
CA SER A 599 -5.17 8.03 -3.93
C SER A 599 -4.05 7.07 -3.49
N LEU A 600 -3.70 6.10 -4.34
CA LEU A 600 -2.54 5.23 -4.14
C LEU A 600 -1.39 5.72 -5.02
N ALA A 601 -0.16 5.61 -4.51
CA ALA A 601 1.02 5.76 -5.36
C ALA A 601 1.02 4.66 -6.43
N ALA A 602 1.68 4.92 -7.55
CA ALA A 602 1.90 3.89 -8.55
C ALA A 602 2.98 2.91 -8.09
N GLU A 603 2.78 1.64 -8.40
CA GLU A 603 3.65 0.53 -8.00
C GLU A 603 3.90 -0.42 -9.18
N GLY A 604 4.71 -1.46 -8.98
CA GLY A 604 4.91 -2.52 -9.97
C GLY A 604 5.77 -2.16 -11.19
N ALA A 605 6.32 -0.94 -11.24
CA ALA A 605 7.26 -0.54 -12.29
C ALA A 605 8.61 -1.25 -12.15
N ASP A 606 9.24 -1.53 -13.29
CA ASP A 606 10.60 -2.07 -13.33
C ASP A 606 11.38 -1.48 -14.51
N GLU A 607 12.69 -1.33 -14.35
CA GLU A 607 13.56 -0.93 -15.46
C GLU A 607 13.86 -2.12 -16.37
N PRO A 608 14.16 -1.86 -17.66
CA PRO A 608 14.83 -2.86 -18.49
C PRO A 608 16.11 -3.35 -17.79
N GLU A 609 16.39 -4.64 -17.92
CA GLU A 609 17.50 -5.25 -17.23
C GLU A 609 18.85 -4.63 -17.64
N SER A 610 19.65 -4.25 -16.64
CA SER A 610 20.99 -3.74 -16.85
C SER A 610 21.95 -4.87 -17.24
N PHE A 611 23.05 -4.50 -17.90
CA PHE A 611 24.12 -5.44 -18.25
C PHE A 611 24.67 -6.20 -17.04
N ALA A 612 24.93 -5.48 -15.94
CA ALA A 612 25.53 -6.06 -14.74
C ALA A 612 24.60 -7.10 -14.11
N ASN A 613 23.29 -6.84 -14.16
CA ASN A 613 22.28 -7.80 -13.72
C ASN A 613 22.19 -8.99 -14.66
N ALA A 614 22.17 -8.76 -15.98
CA ALA A 614 22.12 -9.83 -16.98
C ALA A 614 23.32 -10.78 -16.90
N GLN A 615 24.52 -10.25 -16.63
CA GLN A 615 25.74 -11.03 -16.44
C GLN A 615 25.64 -11.98 -15.23
N GLN A 616 24.93 -11.56 -14.18
CA GLN A 616 24.69 -12.37 -12.98
C GLN A 616 23.51 -13.32 -13.17
N ASN A 617 22.46 -12.89 -13.87
CA ASN A 617 21.18 -13.60 -13.98
C ASN A 617 21.16 -14.65 -15.08
N ALA A 618 21.79 -14.39 -16.24
CA ALA A 618 21.71 -15.28 -17.39
C ALA A 618 22.19 -16.71 -17.08
N PRO A 619 23.32 -16.95 -16.38
CA PRO A 619 23.77 -18.30 -16.04
C PRO A 619 22.77 -19.07 -15.16
N LEU A 620 21.99 -18.37 -14.33
CA LEU A 620 21.05 -18.96 -13.39
C LEU A 620 19.89 -19.66 -14.10
N THR A 621 19.52 -19.19 -15.30
CA THR A 621 18.44 -19.82 -16.08
C THR A 621 18.80 -21.21 -16.58
N VAL A 622 20.09 -21.49 -16.80
CA VAL A 622 20.58 -22.83 -17.17
C VAL A 622 20.65 -23.77 -15.97
N LEU A 623 20.90 -23.23 -14.77
CA LEU A 623 20.91 -24.02 -13.53
C LEU A 623 19.51 -24.50 -13.15
N THR A 624 18.49 -23.68 -13.40
CA THR A 624 17.09 -23.96 -13.06
C THR A 624 16.36 -24.79 -14.12
N LEU A 625 16.78 -24.73 -15.40
CA LEU A 625 16.08 -25.34 -16.54
C LEU A 625 14.58 -24.98 -16.56
N GLU A 626 14.26 -23.73 -16.24
CA GLU A 626 12.88 -23.21 -16.12
C GLU A 626 12.02 -23.90 -15.05
N ARG A 627 12.64 -24.56 -14.06
CA ARG A 627 11.96 -25.16 -12.91
C ARG A 627 12.42 -24.60 -11.58
N VAL A 628 11.50 -24.49 -10.64
CA VAL A 628 11.76 -24.01 -9.28
C VAL A 628 11.77 -25.20 -8.32
N VAL A 629 12.96 -25.61 -7.85
CA VAL A 629 13.13 -26.82 -7.02
C VAL A 629 13.91 -26.53 -5.73
N SER A 630 15.13 -26.03 -5.84
CA SER A 630 15.99 -25.69 -4.70
C SER A 630 15.71 -24.28 -4.18
N LEU A 631 16.12 -23.97 -2.94
CA LEU A 631 15.96 -22.59 -2.39
C LEU A 631 16.62 -21.54 -3.29
N GLU A 632 17.79 -21.86 -3.85
CA GLU A 632 18.48 -20.98 -4.79
C GLU A 632 17.64 -20.76 -6.07
N ASP A 633 16.93 -21.79 -6.55
CA ASP A 633 15.99 -21.62 -7.68
C ASP A 633 14.82 -20.70 -7.32
N TYR A 634 14.28 -20.78 -6.10
CA TYR A 634 13.24 -19.85 -5.63
C TYR A 634 13.75 -18.41 -5.57
N GLU A 635 14.98 -18.18 -5.12
CA GLU A 635 15.61 -16.86 -5.14
C GLU A 635 15.81 -16.35 -6.56
N ASN A 636 16.39 -17.17 -7.42
CA ASN A 636 16.74 -16.78 -8.79
C ASN A 636 15.49 -16.55 -9.64
N PHE A 637 14.49 -17.42 -9.53
CA PHE A 637 13.19 -17.24 -10.16
C PHE A 637 12.53 -15.94 -9.69
N SER A 638 12.48 -15.71 -8.38
CA SER A 638 11.88 -14.49 -7.82
C SER A 638 12.64 -13.23 -8.25
N ARG A 639 13.97 -13.25 -8.25
CA ARG A 639 14.80 -12.15 -8.79
C ARG A 639 14.60 -11.96 -10.28
N SER A 640 14.26 -13.01 -11.02
CA SER A 640 13.96 -12.94 -12.46
C SER A 640 12.53 -12.47 -12.76
N TYR A 641 11.66 -12.44 -11.76
CA TYR A 641 10.30 -11.94 -11.87
C TYR A 641 10.28 -10.41 -11.93
N ALA A 642 9.44 -9.83 -12.80
CA ALA A 642 9.33 -8.38 -12.93
C ALA A 642 8.82 -7.71 -11.64
N GLY A 643 9.38 -6.54 -11.32
CA GLY A 643 9.02 -5.79 -10.11
C GLY A 643 9.70 -6.30 -8.83
N ILE A 644 10.56 -7.31 -8.93
CA ILE A 644 11.37 -7.83 -7.82
C ILE A 644 12.86 -7.57 -8.11
N ALA A 645 13.50 -6.81 -7.24
CA ALA A 645 14.91 -6.47 -7.36
C ALA A 645 15.82 -7.36 -6.51
N LYS A 646 15.34 -7.82 -5.34
CA LYS A 646 16.06 -8.78 -4.49
C LYS A 646 15.10 -9.81 -3.93
N ALA A 647 15.60 -11.04 -3.78
CA ALA A 647 14.91 -12.13 -3.11
C ALA A 647 15.90 -12.93 -2.26
N LEU A 648 15.43 -13.44 -1.13
CA LEU A 648 16.09 -14.44 -0.28
C LEU A 648 15.07 -15.54 0.05
N ALA A 649 15.45 -16.81 -0.12
CA ALA A 649 14.60 -17.95 0.15
C ALA A 649 15.19 -18.78 1.29
N THR A 650 14.38 -19.05 2.32
CA THR A 650 14.78 -19.91 3.44
C THR A 650 13.77 -21.02 3.66
N TRP A 651 14.22 -22.12 4.25
CA TRP A 651 13.30 -23.08 4.86
C TRP A 651 12.80 -22.52 6.18
N THR A 652 11.50 -22.35 6.31
CA THR A 652 10.92 -21.82 7.54
C THR A 652 9.74 -22.67 8.01
N TRP A 653 9.63 -22.82 9.33
CA TRP A 653 8.48 -23.42 9.99
C TRP A 653 7.52 -22.32 10.41
N ASP A 654 6.28 -22.39 9.95
CA ASP A 654 5.23 -21.42 10.25
C ASP A 654 4.35 -21.83 11.44
N GLY A 655 4.83 -22.73 12.29
CA GLY A 655 4.09 -23.31 13.40
C GLY A 655 3.23 -24.52 13.02
N ARG A 656 2.92 -24.74 11.74
CA ARG A 656 2.07 -25.86 11.27
C ARG A 656 2.72 -26.74 10.21
N THR A 657 3.36 -26.11 9.24
CA THR A 657 3.95 -26.73 8.06
C THR A 657 5.33 -26.14 7.79
N ARG A 658 6.23 -26.98 7.26
CA ARG A 658 7.49 -26.50 6.71
C ARG A 658 7.24 -26.03 5.28
N GLY A 659 7.70 -24.84 4.96
CA GLY A 659 7.57 -24.27 3.62
C GLY A 659 8.76 -23.41 3.23
N VAL A 660 8.74 -22.97 1.97
CA VAL A 660 9.67 -21.96 1.46
C VAL A 660 9.17 -20.59 1.89
N PHE A 661 10.05 -19.82 2.52
CA PHE A 661 9.78 -18.45 2.93
C PHE A 661 10.66 -17.50 2.13
N LEU A 662 10.02 -16.59 1.40
CA LEU A 662 10.65 -15.60 0.55
C LEU A 662 10.61 -14.22 1.20
N THR A 663 11.77 -13.60 1.33
CA THR A 663 11.88 -12.16 1.61
C THR A 663 12.18 -11.43 0.32
N LEU A 664 11.37 -10.43 -0.02
CA LEU A 664 11.41 -9.74 -1.32
C LEU A 664 11.59 -8.23 -1.15
N ALA A 665 12.28 -7.59 -2.09
CA ALA A 665 12.31 -6.14 -2.22
C ALA A 665 12.05 -5.74 -3.67
N ALA A 666 11.23 -4.70 -3.85
CA ALA A 666 10.99 -4.08 -5.15
C ALA A 666 12.18 -3.16 -5.52
N PRO A 667 12.27 -2.70 -6.79
CA PRO A 667 13.27 -1.73 -7.22
C PRO A 667 13.38 -0.51 -6.29
N LEU A 668 14.59 0.06 -6.20
CA LEU A 668 14.93 1.18 -5.31
C LEU A 668 14.70 0.93 -3.80
N GLY A 669 14.48 -0.32 -3.38
CA GLY A 669 14.17 -0.65 -1.98
C GLY A 669 12.74 -0.28 -1.59
N ALA A 670 11.81 -0.23 -2.55
CA ALA A 670 10.40 -0.15 -2.25
C ALA A 670 9.88 -1.46 -1.64
N ALA A 671 8.79 -1.36 -0.86
CA ALA A 671 8.09 -2.55 -0.37
C ALA A 671 7.39 -3.27 -1.53
N VAL A 672 7.31 -4.60 -1.45
CA VAL A 672 6.60 -5.41 -2.44
C VAL A 672 5.12 -5.49 -2.04
N SER A 673 4.21 -5.17 -2.96
CA SER A 673 2.78 -5.23 -2.68
C SER A 673 2.28 -6.67 -2.60
N ASN A 674 1.23 -6.89 -1.80
CA ASN A 674 0.66 -8.24 -1.62
C ASN A 674 0.08 -8.82 -2.92
N SER A 675 -0.38 -7.96 -3.84
CA SER A 675 -0.81 -8.43 -5.16
C SER A 675 0.39 -9.01 -5.93
N LEU A 676 1.55 -8.34 -5.90
CA LEU A 676 2.75 -8.78 -6.62
C LEU A 676 3.31 -10.07 -6.06
N ILE A 677 3.25 -10.21 -4.73
CA ILE A 677 3.51 -11.46 -4.03
C ILE A 677 2.58 -12.59 -4.51
N ALA A 678 1.27 -12.33 -4.64
CA ALA A 678 0.31 -13.35 -5.08
C ALA A 678 0.55 -13.79 -6.54
N ASP A 679 0.88 -12.85 -7.43
CA ASP A 679 1.20 -13.17 -8.83
C ASP A 679 2.50 -13.99 -8.93
N LEU A 680 3.52 -13.61 -8.18
CA LEU A 680 4.78 -14.36 -8.10
C LEU A 680 4.57 -15.77 -7.57
N ILE A 681 3.82 -15.95 -6.48
CA ILE A 681 3.52 -17.28 -5.93
C ILE A 681 2.77 -18.13 -6.95
N THR A 682 1.84 -17.54 -7.70
CA THR A 682 1.13 -18.22 -8.79
C THR A 682 2.11 -18.68 -9.88
N ALA A 683 3.04 -17.82 -10.29
CA ALA A 683 4.07 -18.14 -11.28
C ALA A 683 5.05 -19.22 -10.80
N ILE A 684 5.43 -19.19 -9.51
CA ILE A 684 6.27 -20.21 -8.86
C ILE A 684 5.56 -21.57 -8.88
N HIS A 685 4.29 -21.64 -8.49
CA HIS A 685 3.54 -22.90 -8.52
C HIS A 685 3.34 -23.44 -9.95
N ALA A 686 3.24 -22.56 -10.95
CA ALA A 686 3.17 -22.98 -12.36
C ALA A 686 4.50 -23.55 -12.89
N SER A 687 5.63 -23.13 -12.31
CA SER A 687 6.99 -23.49 -12.74
C SER A 687 7.68 -24.47 -11.77
N GLY A 688 7.03 -24.88 -10.69
CA GLY A 688 7.58 -25.69 -9.62
C GLY A 688 6.62 -26.78 -9.14
N ASP A 689 6.81 -27.26 -7.92
CA ASP A 689 5.87 -28.18 -7.28
C ASP A 689 4.72 -27.38 -6.62
N PRO A 690 3.47 -27.49 -7.10
CA PRO A 690 2.34 -26.71 -6.58
C PRO A 690 1.93 -27.11 -5.14
N PHE A 691 2.47 -28.21 -4.61
CA PHE A 691 2.17 -28.68 -3.26
C PHE A 691 3.19 -28.21 -2.22
N VAL A 692 4.29 -27.58 -2.61
CA VAL A 692 5.23 -26.97 -1.67
C VAL A 692 4.61 -25.68 -1.13
N PRO A 693 4.40 -25.53 0.19
CA PRO A 693 3.89 -24.29 0.74
C PRO A 693 4.91 -23.16 0.53
N VAL A 694 4.52 -22.13 -0.22
CA VAL A 694 5.32 -20.92 -0.42
C VAL A 694 4.66 -19.75 0.30
N ARG A 695 5.46 -19.01 1.06
CA ARG A 695 5.08 -17.72 1.66
C ARG A 695 6.08 -16.68 1.25
N ALA A 696 5.61 -15.49 0.91
CA ALA A 696 6.50 -14.37 0.63
C ALA A 696 6.03 -13.12 1.36
N VAL A 697 7.00 -12.32 1.79
CA VAL A 697 6.77 -11.03 2.45
C VAL A 697 7.76 -10.00 1.93
N SER A 698 7.38 -8.72 2.02
CA SER A 698 8.34 -7.64 1.80
C SER A 698 9.38 -7.62 2.92
N TYR A 699 10.61 -7.25 2.57
CA TYR A 699 11.72 -7.13 3.50
C TYR A 699 11.53 -6.06 4.57
N GLN A 700 12.30 -6.17 5.65
CA GLN A 700 12.37 -5.15 6.70
C GLN A 700 13.51 -4.16 6.42
N LYS A 701 13.18 -2.89 6.25
CA LYS A 701 14.17 -1.84 6.04
C LYS A 701 14.81 -1.45 7.38
N ALA A 702 16.13 -1.55 7.45
CA ALA A 702 16.90 -1.09 8.60
C ALA A 702 17.95 -0.05 8.16
N LEU A 703 18.15 0.98 8.98
CA LEU A 703 19.09 2.07 8.72
C LEU A 703 20.18 2.12 9.79
N PHE A 704 21.37 2.61 9.41
CA PHE A 704 22.45 2.88 10.35
C PHE A 704 23.16 4.20 10.03
N ARG A 705 23.86 4.73 11.03
CA ARG A 705 24.58 6.01 10.99
C ARG A 705 26.04 5.80 11.37
N ILE A 706 26.89 6.65 10.79
CA ILE A 706 28.32 6.73 11.05
C ILE A 706 28.66 8.18 11.41
N THR A 707 29.55 8.38 12.37
CA THR A 707 30.22 9.67 12.61
C THR A 707 31.71 9.43 12.78
N GLY A 708 32.55 10.36 12.33
CA GLY A 708 33.99 10.21 12.44
C GLY A 708 34.78 11.37 11.89
N LYS A 709 36.09 11.17 11.79
CA LYS A 709 37.06 12.14 11.32
C LYS A 709 38.00 11.48 10.31
N ILE A 710 38.44 12.24 9.32
CA ILE A 710 39.43 11.82 8.33
C ILE A 710 40.61 12.80 8.33
N LYS A 711 41.83 12.26 8.26
CA LYS A 711 43.03 13.07 7.99
C LYS A 711 43.23 13.14 6.49
N VAL A 712 43.20 14.34 5.95
CA VAL A 712 43.36 14.57 4.51
C VAL A 712 44.82 14.94 4.22
N ASP A 713 45.35 14.44 3.11
CA ASP A 713 46.65 14.83 2.59
C ASP A 713 46.62 16.33 2.24
N PRO A 714 47.58 17.15 2.73
CA PRO A 714 47.62 18.59 2.46
C PRO A 714 47.59 18.98 0.98
N ASP A 715 48.01 18.10 0.06
CA ASP A 715 48.00 18.37 -1.38
C ASP A 715 46.60 18.24 -2.01
N TYR A 716 45.61 17.71 -1.28
CA TYR A 716 44.23 17.54 -1.72
C TYR A 716 43.29 18.59 -1.08
N GLU A 717 42.26 19.01 -1.82
CA GLU A 717 41.19 19.85 -1.26
C GLU A 717 40.29 19.03 -0.32
N ALA A 718 40.25 19.42 0.97
CA ALA A 718 39.54 18.67 2.01
C ALA A 718 38.04 18.48 1.74
N GLU A 719 37.36 19.49 1.19
CA GLU A 719 35.93 19.38 0.85
C GLU A 719 35.66 18.32 -0.23
N LYS A 720 36.54 18.20 -1.23
CA LYS A 720 36.42 17.19 -2.29
C LYS A 720 36.68 15.78 -1.76
N VAL A 721 37.66 15.62 -0.86
CA VAL A 721 37.96 14.32 -0.24
C VAL A 721 36.82 13.87 0.68
N LEU A 722 36.25 14.79 1.47
CA LEU A 722 35.06 14.50 2.29
C LEU A 722 33.86 14.11 1.44
N ALA A 723 33.60 14.82 0.35
CA ALA A 723 32.53 14.48 -0.59
C ALA A 723 32.76 13.10 -1.21
N ALA A 724 33.96 12.80 -1.68
CA ALA A 724 34.31 11.49 -2.24
C ALA A 724 34.18 10.35 -1.23
N ALA A 725 34.54 10.57 0.04
CA ALA A 725 34.34 9.59 1.11
C ALA A 725 32.85 9.35 1.40
N ASN A 726 32.04 10.42 1.45
CA ASN A 726 30.60 10.31 1.61
C ASN A 726 29.95 9.57 0.44
N ASP A 727 30.35 9.86 -0.80
CA ASP A 727 29.85 9.18 -2.00
C ASP A 727 30.24 7.70 -2.02
N THR A 728 31.48 7.38 -1.66
CA THR A 728 31.98 6.00 -1.54
C THR A 728 31.17 5.20 -0.52
N LEU A 729 30.90 5.77 0.66
CA LEU A 729 30.07 5.12 1.69
C LEU A 729 28.62 4.96 1.23
N ARG A 730 28.03 5.99 0.60
CA ARG A 730 26.65 5.94 0.11
C ARG A 730 26.47 4.91 -1.00
N ASP A 731 27.44 4.78 -1.90
CA ASP A 731 27.45 3.77 -2.94
C ASP A 731 27.63 2.35 -2.36
N ALA A 732 28.64 2.13 -1.51
CA ALA A 732 28.93 0.84 -0.90
C ALA A 732 27.78 0.31 -0.03
N PHE A 733 27.14 1.18 0.76
CA PHE A 733 26.03 0.83 1.65
C PHE A 733 24.64 1.14 1.06
N SER A 734 24.55 1.26 -0.27
CA SER A 734 23.32 1.45 -1.03
C SER A 734 22.46 0.18 -1.10
N PHE A 735 21.18 0.34 -1.44
CA PHE A 735 20.30 -0.79 -1.77
C PHE A 735 20.91 -1.70 -2.85
N ALA A 736 21.54 -1.12 -3.89
CA ALA A 736 22.08 -1.90 -5.00
C ALA A 736 23.15 -2.90 -4.54
N LYS A 737 24.12 -2.45 -3.72
CA LYS A 737 25.29 -3.25 -3.32
C LYS A 737 25.07 -4.13 -2.09
N ARG A 738 24.11 -3.80 -1.23
CA ARG A 738 23.86 -4.54 0.03
C ARG A 738 22.98 -5.78 -0.19
N GLN A 739 23.18 -6.84 0.58
CA GLN A 739 22.37 -8.07 0.53
C GLN A 739 21.54 -8.26 1.81
N PHE A 740 20.45 -9.02 1.72
CA PHE A 740 19.63 -9.36 2.90
C PHE A 740 20.45 -10.08 3.96
N GLY A 741 20.25 -9.72 5.23
CA GLY A 741 21.00 -10.27 6.37
C GLY A 741 22.50 -9.94 6.38
N GLN A 742 22.99 -9.07 5.49
CA GLN A 742 24.39 -8.68 5.48
C GLN A 742 24.71 -7.77 6.67
N PRO A 743 25.67 -8.10 7.54
CA PRO A 743 26.08 -7.21 8.63
C PRO A 743 26.86 -5.99 8.09
N VAL A 744 27.07 -4.99 8.93
CA VAL A 744 28.03 -3.89 8.69
C VAL A 744 29.15 -4.01 9.71
N ASN A 745 30.40 -4.13 9.24
CA ASN A 745 31.57 -4.19 10.11
C ASN A 745 32.27 -2.84 10.17
N LEU A 746 32.77 -2.46 11.34
CA LEU A 746 33.55 -1.23 11.49
C LEU A 746 34.79 -1.21 10.60
N SER A 747 35.47 -2.36 10.45
CA SER A 747 36.65 -2.50 9.59
C SER A 747 36.35 -2.27 8.11
N GLU A 748 35.16 -2.67 7.64
CA GLU A 748 34.70 -2.42 6.27
C GLU A 748 34.51 -0.93 6.01
N VAL A 749 33.88 -0.22 6.95
CA VAL A 749 33.71 1.24 6.89
C VAL A 749 35.07 1.94 6.82
N ILE A 750 36.01 1.57 7.70
CA ILE A 750 37.35 2.15 7.73
C ILE A 750 38.08 1.87 6.42
N ALA A 751 38.06 0.63 5.91
CA ALA A 751 38.72 0.26 4.67
C ALA A 751 38.18 1.03 3.46
N LEU A 752 36.86 1.22 3.38
CA LEU A 752 36.22 1.98 2.29
C LEU A 752 36.66 3.44 2.30
N VAL A 753 36.67 4.09 3.47
CA VAL A 753 37.09 5.49 3.59
C VAL A 753 38.59 5.64 3.35
N GLN A 754 39.42 4.72 3.88
CA GLN A 754 40.87 4.75 3.73
C GLN A 754 41.32 4.53 2.27
N ALA A 755 40.51 3.86 1.44
CA ALA A 755 40.80 3.64 0.03
C ALA A 755 40.57 4.89 -0.86
N VAL A 756 39.93 5.94 -0.32
CA VAL A 756 39.69 7.19 -1.05
C VAL A 756 41.01 7.94 -1.22
N ALA A 757 41.32 8.35 -2.46
CA ALA A 757 42.51 9.13 -2.75
C ALA A 757 42.53 10.44 -1.92
N GLY A 758 43.66 10.71 -1.28
CA GLY A 758 43.83 11.86 -0.38
C GLY A 758 43.50 11.58 1.09
N VAL A 759 43.00 10.39 1.46
CA VAL A 759 42.81 10.00 2.87
C VAL A 759 44.09 9.39 3.44
N VAL A 760 44.67 10.05 4.45
CA VAL A 760 45.87 9.59 5.17
C VAL A 760 45.49 8.68 6.34
N ALA A 761 44.44 9.02 7.09
CA ALA A 761 43.96 8.25 8.23
C ALA A 761 42.45 8.44 8.47
N VAL A 762 41.83 7.46 9.12
CA VAL A 762 40.40 7.45 9.46
C VAL A 762 40.23 7.14 10.95
N ASP A 763 39.38 7.90 11.63
CA ASP A 763 38.97 7.68 13.03
C ASP A 763 37.44 7.72 13.10
N ILE A 764 36.80 6.60 13.45
CA ILE A 764 35.34 6.51 13.50
C ILE A 764 34.88 6.65 14.96
N ASP A 765 34.18 7.74 15.25
CA ASP A 765 33.66 8.05 16.58
C ASP A 765 32.44 7.18 16.93
N SER A 766 31.57 6.87 15.94
CA SER A 766 30.40 6.03 16.18
C SER A 766 29.91 5.27 14.94
N LEU A 767 29.33 4.10 15.19
CA LEU A 767 28.68 3.22 14.20
C LEU A 767 27.47 2.56 14.89
N TYR A 768 26.25 2.99 14.57
CA TYR A 768 25.04 2.56 15.30
C TYR A 768 23.80 2.52 14.39
N ARG A 769 22.77 1.74 14.77
CA ARG A 769 21.50 1.68 14.04
C ARG A 769 20.69 2.96 14.27
N THR A 770 19.98 3.46 13.26
CA THR A 770 19.11 4.64 13.40
C THR A 770 18.02 4.35 14.44
N GLY A 771 17.85 5.26 15.41
CA GLY A 771 16.93 5.07 16.54
C GLY A 771 17.52 4.32 17.76
N ALA A 772 18.72 3.75 17.64
CA ALA A 772 19.44 3.18 18.79
C ALA A 772 20.34 4.22 19.47
N THR A 773 20.83 3.90 20.68
CA THR A 773 21.80 4.73 21.40
C THR A 773 23.09 4.90 20.58
N VAL A 774 23.57 6.15 20.49
CA VAL A 774 24.83 6.49 19.81
C VAL A 774 25.99 5.83 20.56
N LYS A 775 26.67 4.90 19.89
CA LYS A 775 27.89 4.25 20.38
C LYS A 775 28.72 3.73 19.22
N LEU A 776 29.99 3.46 19.45
CA LEU A 776 30.84 2.74 18.52
C LEU A 776 30.59 1.24 18.66
N ASN A 777 29.94 0.62 17.67
CA ASN A 777 29.84 -0.84 17.58
C ASN A 777 30.91 -1.37 16.61
N SER A 778 31.54 -2.49 16.94
CA SER A 778 32.44 -3.18 16.00
C SER A 778 31.70 -3.83 14.84
N ARG A 779 30.44 -4.21 15.05
CA ARG A 779 29.56 -4.85 14.08
C ARG A 779 28.11 -4.48 14.35
N LEU A 780 27.34 -4.25 13.29
CA LEU A 780 25.89 -4.15 13.30
C LEU A 780 25.31 -5.37 12.59
N GLU A 781 24.48 -6.13 13.29
CA GLU A 781 23.78 -7.28 12.70
C GLU A 781 22.57 -6.83 11.87
N ALA A 782 22.27 -7.60 10.83
CA ALA A 782 21.02 -7.53 10.09
C ALA A 782 20.31 -8.89 10.26
N GLU A 783 19.03 -8.87 10.60
CA GLU A 783 18.29 -10.10 10.87
C GLU A 783 18.06 -10.92 9.58
N LEU A 784 18.15 -12.24 9.72
CA LEU A 784 17.71 -13.21 8.71
C LEU A 784 16.31 -13.73 9.07
N PRO A 785 15.56 -14.32 8.12
CA PRO A 785 14.27 -14.90 8.42
C PRO A 785 14.38 -15.95 9.52
N HIS A 786 13.53 -15.85 10.54
CA HIS A 786 13.48 -16.80 11.64
C HIS A 786 12.09 -17.46 11.71
N GLY A 787 12.07 -18.73 12.12
CA GLY A 787 10.82 -19.49 12.30
C GLY A 787 9.99 -19.00 13.49
N GLY A 788 8.69 -19.31 13.48
CA GLY A 788 7.75 -18.92 14.54
C GLY A 788 6.29 -19.15 14.16
N ASP A 789 5.37 -18.63 14.97
CA ASP A 789 3.94 -18.52 14.61
C ASP A 789 3.78 -17.68 13.33
N PRO A 790 2.75 -17.89 12.47
CA PRO A 790 2.55 -17.06 11.28
C PRO A 790 2.56 -15.55 11.54
N ALA A 791 2.19 -15.10 12.74
CA ALA A 791 2.23 -13.69 13.13
C ALA A 791 3.63 -13.20 13.58
N SER A 792 4.59 -14.10 13.80
CA SER A 792 5.94 -13.82 14.29
C SER A 792 7.05 -14.22 13.31
N LEU A 793 6.72 -14.52 12.05
CA LEU A 793 7.70 -14.76 10.99
C LEU A 793 8.36 -13.42 10.62
N GLY A 794 9.63 -13.25 11.00
CA GLY A 794 10.42 -12.08 10.62
C GLY A 794 10.88 -12.18 9.17
N ALA A 795 10.70 -11.09 8.41
CA ALA A 795 11.35 -10.94 7.10
C ALA A 795 12.86 -10.71 7.30
N ALA A 796 13.68 -11.00 6.30
CA ALA A 796 15.08 -10.60 6.34
C ALA A 796 15.19 -9.06 6.35
N GLU A 797 16.16 -8.55 7.11
CA GLU A 797 16.49 -7.14 7.10
C GLU A 797 17.48 -6.80 5.98
N LEU A 798 17.32 -5.60 5.42
CA LEU A 798 18.34 -4.97 4.60
C LEU A 798 18.86 -3.73 5.32
N LEU A 799 20.07 -3.84 5.86
CA LEU A 799 20.73 -2.76 6.58
C LEU A 799 21.48 -1.84 5.60
N THR A 800 21.00 -0.61 5.45
CA THR A 800 21.53 0.42 4.53
C THR A 800 21.87 1.71 5.27
N LEU A 801 22.73 2.54 4.67
CA LEU A 801 23.11 3.81 5.28
C LEU A 801 21.92 4.78 5.33
N ASP A 802 21.75 5.46 6.46
CA ASP A 802 20.72 6.46 6.66
C ASP A 802 20.85 7.61 5.62
N PRO A 803 19.76 8.03 4.95
CA PRO A 803 19.83 9.06 3.92
C PRO A 803 20.28 10.43 4.44
N ALA A 804 20.12 10.72 5.74
CA ALA A 804 20.56 12.01 6.29
C ALA A 804 22.08 12.22 6.15
N PRO A 805 22.58 13.47 6.29
CA PRO A 805 24.01 13.77 6.18
C PRO A 805 24.87 12.90 7.11
N ILE A 806 26.02 12.44 6.60
CA ILE A 806 27.05 11.73 7.40
C ILE A 806 27.91 12.80 8.08
N ASP A 807 28.15 12.68 9.39
CA ASP A 807 29.01 13.62 10.12
C ASP A 807 30.47 13.14 10.06
N LEU A 808 31.13 13.39 8.92
CA LEU A 808 32.58 13.22 8.74
C LEU A 808 33.27 14.58 8.79
N LYS A 809 34.27 14.73 9.65
CA LYS A 809 35.04 15.98 9.82
C LYS A 809 36.51 15.79 9.47
N VAL A 810 37.22 16.89 9.19
CA VAL A 810 38.67 16.84 9.00
C VAL A 810 39.34 16.77 10.38
N MET A 811 40.33 15.89 10.53
CA MET A 811 41.20 15.88 11.69
C MET A 811 42.08 17.14 11.70
N PRO A 812 42.38 17.70 12.88
CA PRO A 812 43.28 18.84 13.00
C PRO A 812 44.71 18.54 12.53
#